data_AF-A0A7S4AUR2-F1
#
_entry.id   AF-A0A7S4AUR2-F1
#
_cell.length_a   1.000
_cell.length_b   1.000
_cell.length_c   1.000
_cell.angle_alpha   90.00
_cell.angle_beta   90.00
_cell.angle_gamma   90.00
#
_symmetry.space_group_name_H-M   'P 1'
#
loop_
_entity.id
_entity.type
_entity.pdbx_description
1 polymer ?
#
loop_
_entity_poly.entity_id
_entity_poly.type
_entity_poly.pdbx_seq_one_letter_code
_entity_poly.pdbx_strand_id
1 'polypeptide(L)'
;LKQNSSILPYLLQSQPSGSFCCKLGRLSKMSELDQLIGLFESADNGKEKIVSDGMREKDPSSSPQPKDGTASLSSVAPFARGITETMDSSQVDHGIFSMIEETNRDEHGRMKNTPLSYEAKKLEFRLYCDAKYGGLPLERRYTVTGEKVKEFMFYVAFREQKKKGRKPKGSARVSFDLNQYERISTIVKCHLQDSKSRSLMEELEPKNGVAFSVINSTKAALREMWAQQVDDGINNLSESNVFGRLVSLVLKHVKSRKSSMSRKNFKEKMDNHTAPMEAVQHIDAIEGAFFKNAIETTTGGRAVHANLRDRFTFLATTKGLLRGETLYKCELSDIFRVLVKKESDPHPLFILIMQFETGKVNRGFKLYGRMARNFDVNLCPVGALGFYLMYRFARSKEMEQIDFSDNKDWFNIKLLTSFQSTKPYNEKCMQDKSYATAVKRICKKERIPTSHFVHIGRVLGSYECELNEDLREDISNLGNWGLNVQETRYSTKIPMGIIRSKARLSHKVNWNPRIGLSPPKVLTDSVFPWLGAARAKLDMDGKGNEMKVTARCFLLLMKDLAEIVIQDAAALAVEFPERMAHPMFQSPIFRSIEFQEYLHEMKVHLETSKSPFDSSLEQILPGVNGRLNGQQTQLSEIRSVGERNSSMLTKLTAESKQAVTKDMLSNEFGRFRASFGA
;
A
#
# COMPACT_ATOMS: atom_id res chain seq x y z
N LEU A 1 45.30 27.43 31.06
CA LEU A 1 46.26 26.37 30.70
C LEU A 1 45.79 25.77 29.37
N LYS A 2 46.26 26.31 28.23
CA LYS A 2 47.18 25.66 27.25
C LYS A 2 46.74 24.22 26.93
N GLN A 3 46.33 23.82 25.72
CA GLN A 3 46.74 24.13 24.34
C GLN A 3 45.50 24.11 23.41
N ASN A 4 45.31 25.15 22.57
CA ASN A 4 45.50 25.17 21.09
C ASN A 4 44.68 24.10 20.34
N SER A 5 43.97 24.36 19.24
CA SER A 5 43.71 25.48 18.32
C SER A 5 42.94 24.79 17.17
N SER A 6 42.00 25.33 16.40
CA SER A 6 42.08 26.55 15.62
C SER A 6 40.80 26.68 14.76
N ILE A 7 40.22 27.89 14.81
CA ILE A 7 39.67 28.68 13.70
C ILE A 7 38.21 28.45 13.24
N LEU A 8 37.50 29.59 13.30
CA LEU A 8 36.10 29.92 13.06
C LEU A 8 35.74 30.08 11.55
N PRO A 9 34.43 30.26 11.22
CA PRO A 9 33.84 30.38 9.88
C PRO A 9 33.67 31.86 9.42
N TYR A 10 33.33 32.11 8.14
CA TYR A 10 32.50 33.22 7.58
C TYR A 10 32.53 33.08 6.02
N LEU A 11 31.41 32.74 5.34
CA LEU A 11 30.40 33.62 4.70
C LEU A 11 30.87 34.45 3.48
N LEU A 12 30.11 34.25 2.39
CA LEU A 12 29.75 35.17 1.30
C LEU A 12 30.61 35.34 0.04
N GLN A 13 29.87 35.34 -1.08
CA GLN A 13 30.15 35.90 -2.42
C GLN A 13 30.97 35.06 -3.41
N SER A 14 30.25 34.34 -4.29
CA SER A 14 30.49 34.44 -5.74
C SER A 14 29.34 33.82 -6.56
N GLN A 15 28.64 34.67 -7.30
CA GLN A 15 27.98 34.42 -8.58
C GLN A 15 28.36 35.62 -9.47
N PRO A 16 28.25 35.60 -10.81
CA PRO A 16 28.10 34.47 -11.73
C PRO A 16 29.05 34.57 -12.95
N SER A 17 29.29 33.46 -13.66
CA SER A 17 29.62 33.52 -15.09
C SER A 17 29.33 32.20 -15.81
N GLY A 18 28.62 32.32 -16.94
CA GLY A 18 28.85 31.47 -18.11
C GLY A 18 28.06 30.17 -18.25
N SER A 19 26.83 30.28 -18.77
CA SER A 19 26.34 29.65 -20.02
C SER A 19 26.46 28.13 -20.25
N PHE A 20 25.45 27.61 -20.99
CA PHE A 20 25.21 26.24 -21.50
C PHE A 20 24.49 25.31 -20.49
N CYS A 21 23.28 24.79 -20.73
CA CYS A 21 22.56 24.53 -21.96
C CYS A 21 21.05 24.46 -21.66
N CYS A 22 20.31 25.51 -21.99
CA CYS A 22 18.84 25.51 -22.07
C CYS A 22 18.45 25.66 -23.53
N LYS A 23 18.66 24.62 -24.33
CA LYS A 23 18.09 24.43 -25.66
C LYS A 23 18.39 22.99 -26.08
N LEU A 24 17.38 22.12 -26.05
CA LEU A 24 17.17 20.93 -26.92
C LEU A 24 16.15 19.99 -26.27
N GLY A 25 14.90 20.43 -26.16
CA GLY A 25 13.78 19.63 -25.64
C GLY A 25 12.70 19.30 -26.67
N ARG A 26 13.00 19.38 -27.98
CA ARG A 26 12.03 19.13 -29.07
C ARG A 26 12.47 18.16 -30.17
N LEU A 27 13.68 17.59 -30.12
CA LEU A 27 14.20 16.74 -31.20
C LEU A 27 14.21 15.23 -30.92
N SER A 28 13.86 14.77 -29.71
CA SER A 28 13.95 13.33 -29.38
C SER A 28 12.73 12.49 -29.76
N LYS A 29 11.57 13.10 -30.01
CA LYS A 29 10.35 12.36 -30.40
C LYS A 29 10.27 12.09 -31.89
N MET A 30 10.70 13.05 -32.71
CA MET A 30 10.78 12.84 -34.16
C MET A 30 11.81 11.76 -34.48
N SER A 31 13.00 11.80 -33.88
CA SER A 31 14.02 10.78 -34.15
C SER A 31 13.57 9.34 -33.83
N GLU A 32 12.76 9.13 -32.79
CA GLU A 32 12.21 7.81 -32.46
C GLU A 32 11.12 7.37 -33.47
N LEU A 33 10.31 8.30 -33.95
CA LEU A 33 9.25 8.02 -34.92
C LEU A 33 9.80 7.79 -36.34
N ASP A 34 10.82 8.57 -36.72
CA ASP A 34 11.55 8.42 -37.98
C ASP A 34 12.29 7.06 -38.03
N GLN A 35 12.88 6.62 -36.90
CA GLN A 35 13.46 5.28 -36.76
C GLN A 35 12.43 4.15 -36.86
N LEU A 36 11.22 4.37 -36.33
CA LEU A 36 10.11 3.41 -36.41
C LEU A 36 9.65 3.21 -37.85
N ILE A 37 9.61 4.30 -38.61
CA ILE A 37 9.13 4.34 -40.00
C ILE A 37 10.16 3.76 -40.97
N GLY A 38 11.43 4.16 -40.88
CA GLY A 38 12.49 3.67 -41.78
C GLY A 38 12.75 2.15 -41.69
N LEU A 39 12.40 1.52 -40.57
CA LEU A 39 12.53 0.06 -40.37
C LEU A 39 11.29 -0.72 -40.84
N PHE A 40 10.19 -0.04 -41.19
CA PHE A 40 8.96 -0.71 -41.63
C PHE A 40 9.09 -1.29 -43.05
N GLU A 41 9.92 -0.68 -43.92
CA GLU A 41 10.16 -1.07 -45.32
C GLU A 41 11.16 -2.23 -45.53
N SER A 42 12.01 -2.56 -44.54
CA SER A 42 13.09 -3.57 -44.74
C SER A 42 12.63 -5.04 -44.73
N ALA A 43 11.33 -5.34 -44.82
CA ALA A 43 10.82 -6.72 -44.69
C ALA A 43 10.25 -7.33 -45.96
N ASP A 44 10.46 -6.73 -47.13
CA ASP A 44 9.82 -7.20 -48.37
C ASP A 44 10.78 -7.66 -49.47
N ASN A 45 12.03 -8.02 -49.13
CA ASN A 45 12.98 -8.56 -50.12
C ASN A 45 13.83 -9.71 -49.56
N GLY A 46 13.64 -10.91 -50.10
CA GLY A 46 14.53 -12.06 -49.88
C GLY A 46 14.06 -13.37 -50.52
N LYS A 47 14.41 -13.61 -51.79
CA LYS A 47 14.33 -14.91 -52.50
C LYS A 47 15.74 -15.51 -52.66
N GLU A 48 15.80 -16.85 -52.68
CA GLU A 48 16.91 -17.77 -53.10
C GLU A 48 18.14 -17.91 -52.15
N LYS A 49 18.88 -19.03 -52.00
CA LYS A 49 18.91 -20.41 -52.56
C LYS A 49 19.82 -21.32 -51.69
N ILE A 50 19.43 -22.59 -51.54
CA ILE A 50 20.16 -23.89 -51.53
C ILE A 50 21.67 -23.93 -51.19
N VAL A 51 22.11 -24.84 -50.30
CA VAL A 51 23.06 -25.99 -50.55
C VAL A 51 22.97 -27.02 -49.40
N SER A 52 22.91 -28.30 -49.79
CA SER A 52 22.94 -29.55 -49.02
C SER A 52 24.35 -30.12 -48.85
N ASP A 53 24.53 -31.00 -47.86
CA ASP A 53 25.44 -32.18 -47.77
C ASP A 53 25.88 -32.37 -46.31
N GLY A 54 26.00 -33.53 -45.67
CA GLY A 54 25.82 -34.94 -46.04
C GLY A 54 26.54 -35.83 -44.99
N MET A 55 25.94 -36.98 -44.63
CA MET A 55 26.55 -38.21 -44.03
C MET A 55 27.23 -38.11 -42.62
N ARG A 56 27.35 -39.13 -41.74
CA ARG A 56 27.16 -40.60 -41.78
C ARG A 56 27.10 -41.17 -40.33
N GLU A 57 26.55 -42.38 -40.23
CA GLU A 57 26.35 -43.27 -39.07
C GLU A 57 27.61 -43.64 -38.24
N LYS A 58 27.40 -44.04 -36.97
CA LYS A 58 27.58 -45.44 -36.48
C LYS A 58 27.41 -45.58 -34.95
N ASP A 59 26.45 -46.43 -34.57
CA ASP A 59 26.40 -47.27 -33.35
C ASP A 59 27.33 -48.52 -33.54
N PRO A 60 27.59 -49.46 -32.58
CA PRO A 60 26.66 -49.90 -31.51
C PRO A 60 27.23 -50.45 -30.16
N SER A 61 26.29 -50.73 -29.25
CA SER A 61 26.19 -51.91 -28.36
C SER A 61 27.04 -52.03 -27.07
N SER A 62 26.37 -52.23 -25.93
CA SER A 62 26.13 -53.56 -25.30
C SER A 62 25.94 -53.46 -23.77
N SER A 63 24.88 -54.10 -23.28
CA SER A 63 24.55 -54.40 -21.88
C SER A 63 25.15 -55.78 -21.48
N PRO A 64 25.21 -56.19 -20.19
CA PRO A 64 24.04 -56.76 -19.47
C PRO A 64 24.03 -56.60 -17.92
N GLN A 65 22.84 -56.76 -17.30
CA GLN A 65 22.65 -57.04 -15.85
C GLN A 65 22.82 -58.55 -15.53
N PRO A 66 22.83 -59.01 -14.25
CA PRO A 66 21.57 -59.41 -13.55
C PRO A 66 21.54 -59.46 -11.97
N LYS A 67 20.30 -59.36 -11.43
CA LYS A 67 19.61 -60.18 -10.37
C LYS A 67 19.80 -60.00 -8.83
N ASP A 68 18.66 -59.64 -8.21
CA ASP A 68 17.89 -60.24 -7.09
C ASP A 68 18.42 -60.49 -5.66
N GLY A 69 17.61 -60.09 -4.66
CA GLY A 69 17.66 -60.55 -3.26
C GLY A 69 16.85 -59.72 -2.23
N THR A 70 15.66 -60.23 -1.87
CA THR A 70 14.69 -59.98 -0.76
C THR A 70 15.27 -59.65 0.65
N ALA A 71 14.61 -59.06 1.68
CA ALA A 71 13.27 -58.52 1.98
C ALA A 71 13.26 -57.78 3.37
N SER A 72 12.13 -57.12 3.67
CA SER A 72 11.51 -56.82 5.00
C SER A 72 11.44 -55.36 5.48
N LEU A 73 10.24 -55.05 6.00
CA LEU A 73 9.61 -53.74 6.22
C LEU A 73 9.78 -53.22 7.66
N SER A 74 9.85 -51.90 7.81
CA SER A 74 9.00 -51.17 8.78
C SER A 74 8.90 -49.67 8.42
N SER A 75 7.67 -49.18 8.48
CA SER A 75 7.08 -48.00 7.85
C SER A 75 7.45 -46.63 8.43
N VAL A 76 7.87 -45.72 7.54
CA VAL A 76 7.49 -44.30 7.54
C VAL A 76 7.18 -43.95 6.08
N ALA A 77 5.95 -43.55 5.76
CA ALA A 77 5.62 -43.03 4.45
C ALA A 77 4.59 -41.87 4.53
N PRO A 78 4.97 -40.67 4.08
CA PRO A 78 4.08 -39.56 3.77
C PRO A 78 3.31 -39.81 2.48
N PHE A 79 2.16 -39.14 2.40
CA PHE A 79 1.21 -39.14 1.29
C PHE A 79 1.83 -38.53 0.02
N ALA A 80 2.54 -39.35 -0.75
CA ALA A 80 2.90 -39.09 -2.14
C ALA A 80 3.16 -40.42 -2.84
N ARG A 81 2.09 -41.03 -3.37
CA ARG A 81 2.07 -41.90 -4.57
C ARG A 81 0.69 -42.53 -4.72
N GLY A 82 0.05 -42.23 -5.85
CA GLY A 82 -1.22 -42.81 -6.24
C GLY A 82 -1.65 -42.36 -7.62
N ILE A 83 -0.72 -42.32 -8.59
CA ILE A 83 -1.04 -42.29 -10.02
C ILE A 83 0.06 -43.08 -10.74
N THR A 84 -0.05 -44.40 -10.74
CA THR A 84 0.56 -45.26 -11.76
C THR A 84 -0.32 -46.49 -11.93
N GLU A 85 -1.48 -46.29 -12.56
CA GLU A 85 -2.12 -47.29 -13.40
C GLU A 85 -2.51 -46.55 -14.68
N THR A 86 -2.30 -47.21 -15.82
CA THR A 86 -2.37 -46.70 -17.20
C THR A 86 -3.50 -45.68 -17.42
N MET A 87 -3.22 -44.40 -17.22
CA MET A 87 -4.04 -43.32 -17.73
C MET A 87 -3.51 -42.98 -19.11
N ASP A 88 -4.39 -43.10 -20.10
CA ASP A 88 -4.18 -42.63 -21.46
C ASP A 88 -3.60 -41.21 -21.44
N SER A 89 -2.58 -40.92 -22.26
CA SER A 89 -1.95 -39.59 -22.29
C SER A 89 -2.98 -38.50 -22.59
N SER A 90 -4.06 -38.85 -23.30
CA SER A 90 -5.20 -37.97 -23.55
C SER A 90 -5.94 -37.56 -22.26
N GLN A 91 -6.01 -38.43 -21.25
CA GLN A 91 -6.67 -38.16 -19.96
C GLN A 91 -5.80 -37.31 -19.04
N VAL A 92 -4.47 -37.49 -19.10
CA VAL A 92 -3.51 -36.64 -18.37
C VAL A 92 -3.54 -35.22 -18.94
N ASP A 93 -3.52 -35.09 -20.27
CA ASP A 93 -3.64 -33.81 -20.95
C ASP A 93 -5.00 -33.15 -20.66
N HIS A 94 -6.11 -33.89 -20.73
CA HIS A 94 -7.42 -33.35 -20.33
C HIS A 94 -7.49 -32.94 -18.86
N GLY A 95 -6.87 -33.69 -17.95
CA GLY A 95 -6.78 -33.33 -16.54
C GLY A 95 -5.99 -32.03 -16.31
N ILE A 96 -4.86 -31.86 -17.01
CA ILE A 96 -4.04 -30.64 -16.94
C ILE A 96 -4.80 -29.46 -17.56
N PHE A 97 -5.44 -29.63 -18.72
CA PHE A 97 -6.24 -28.59 -19.36
C PHE A 97 -7.43 -28.16 -18.50
N SER A 98 -8.11 -29.11 -17.86
CA SER A 98 -9.20 -28.85 -16.90
C SER A 98 -8.72 -28.03 -15.71
N MET A 99 -7.56 -28.37 -15.13
CA MET A 99 -6.94 -27.59 -14.04
C MET A 99 -6.54 -26.16 -14.48
N ILE A 100 -6.04 -26.00 -15.71
CA ILE A 100 -5.71 -24.68 -16.28
C ILE A 100 -6.99 -23.85 -16.51
N GLU A 101 -8.08 -24.47 -16.95
CA GLU A 101 -9.38 -23.79 -17.09
C GLU A 101 -9.94 -23.35 -15.73
N GLU A 102 -9.88 -24.20 -14.71
CA GLU A 102 -10.34 -23.88 -13.36
C GLU A 102 -9.52 -22.75 -12.74
N THR A 103 -8.19 -22.78 -12.91
CA THR A 103 -7.33 -21.67 -12.45
C THR A 103 -7.57 -20.37 -13.21
N ASN A 104 -8.17 -20.40 -14.39
CA ASN A 104 -8.58 -19.23 -15.15
C ASN A 104 -9.98 -18.72 -14.79
N ARG A 105 -10.71 -19.39 -13.90
CA ARG A 105 -12.03 -18.97 -13.42
C ARG A 105 -11.96 -18.32 -12.02
N ASP A 106 -12.86 -17.39 -11.75
CA ASP A 106 -13.06 -16.79 -10.44
C ASP A 106 -13.91 -17.69 -9.54
N GLU A 107 -14.09 -17.30 -8.28
CA GLU A 107 -14.89 -18.02 -7.28
C GLU A 107 -16.37 -18.21 -7.67
N HIS A 108 -16.83 -17.59 -8.76
CA HIS A 108 -18.18 -17.73 -9.32
C HIS A 108 -18.17 -18.48 -10.67
N GLY A 109 -17.08 -19.16 -11.02
CA GLY A 109 -16.93 -19.91 -12.28
C GLY A 109 -16.73 -19.04 -13.53
N ARG A 110 -16.55 -17.72 -13.38
CA ARG A 110 -16.40 -16.79 -14.50
C ARG A 110 -14.93 -16.63 -14.87
N MET A 111 -14.63 -16.54 -16.15
CA MET A 111 -13.25 -16.35 -16.61
C MET A 111 -12.65 -15.05 -16.04
N LYS A 112 -11.41 -15.13 -15.54
CA LYS A 112 -10.67 -13.99 -14.96
C LYS A 112 -10.51 -12.88 -16.01
N ASN A 113 -10.43 -11.64 -15.54
CA ASN A 113 -10.34 -10.46 -16.41
C ASN A 113 -9.13 -10.47 -17.37
N THR A 114 -8.01 -11.09 -16.98
CA THR A 114 -6.79 -11.13 -17.81
C THR A 114 -6.96 -12.04 -19.02
N PRO A 115 -7.35 -13.33 -18.88
CA PRO A 115 -7.69 -14.18 -20.02
C PRO A 115 -8.72 -13.56 -20.97
N LEU A 116 -9.84 -13.03 -20.43
CA LEU A 116 -10.86 -12.36 -21.24
C LEU A 116 -10.30 -11.18 -22.05
N SER A 117 -9.37 -10.43 -21.45
CA SER A 117 -8.72 -9.31 -22.11
C SER A 117 -7.74 -9.77 -23.18
N TYR A 118 -7.07 -10.91 -23.01
CA TYR A 118 -6.14 -11.46 -23.98
C TYR A 118 -6.89 -12.06 -25.16
N GLU A 119 -7.92 -12.86 -24.94
CA GLU A 119 -8.74 -13.45 -26.00
C GLU A 119 -9.32 -12.39 -26.94
N ALA A 120 -9.80 -11.27 -26.41
CA ALA A 120 -10.27 -10.17 -27.24
C ALA A 120 -9.18 -9.59 -28.17
N LYS A 121 -7.91 -9.61 -27.76
CA LYS A 121 -6.79 -9.11 -28.56
C LYS A 121 -6.29 -10.17 -29.56
N LYS A 122 -6.28 -11.44 -29.16
CA LYS A 122 -6.00 -12.57 -30.04
C LYS A 122 -7.00 -12.61 -31.20
N LEU A 123 -8.29 -12.44 -30.90
CA LEU A 123 -9.35 -12.36 -31.90
C LEU A 123 -9.15 -11.17 -32.86
N GLU A 124 -8.78 -10.01 -32.34
CA GLU A 124 -8.50 -8.85 -33.17
C GLU A 124 -7.34 -9.09 -34.14
N PHE A 125 -6.28 -9.76 -33.67
CA PHE A 125 -5.15 -10.14 -34.52
C PHE A 125 -5.56 -11.13 -35.61
N ARG A 126 -6.42 -12.12 -35.30
CA ARG A 126 -6.96 -13.05 -36.30
C ARG A 126 -7.76 -12.31 -37.37
N LEU A 127 -8.61 -11.35 -36.99
CA LEU A 127 -9.36 -10.52 -37.95
C LEU A 127 -8.45 -9.67 -38.85
N TYR A 128 -7.34 -9.16 -38.31
CA TYR A 128 -6.29 -8.53 -39.10
C TYR A 128 -5.66 -9.53 -40.09
N CYS A 129 -5.35 -10.75 -39.64
CA CYS A 129 -4.82 -11.80 -40.50
C CYS A 129 -5.81 -12.22 -41.59
N ASP A 130 -7.11 -12.31 -41.30
CA ASP A 130 -8.14 -12.62 -42.30
C ASP A 130 -8.19 -11.53 -43.38
N ALA A 131 -8.13 -10.26 -42.98
CA ALA A 131 -8.20 -9.13 -43.90
C ALA A 131 -6.95 -8.98 -44.78
N LYS A 132 -5.74 -9.20 -44.22
CA LYS A 132 -4.46 -8.95 -44.92
C LYS A 132 -3.83 -10.18 -45.54
N TYR A 133 -4.08 -11.35 -44.96
CA TYR A 133 -3.45 -12.62 -45.32
C TYR A 133 -4.49 -13.71 -45.61
N GLY A 134 -5.73 -13.34 -45.93
CA GLY A 134 -6.82 -14.27 -46.25
C GLY A 134 -6.49 -15.21 -47.42
N GLY A 135 -5.62 -14.79 -48.35
CA GLY A 135 -5.14 -15.63 -49.45
C GLY A 135 -4.14 -16.72 -49.04
N LEU A 136 -3.60 -16.70 -47.81
CA LEU A 136 -2.70 -17.74 -47.32
C LEU A 136 -3.48 -18.97 -46.80
N PRO A 137 -2.90 -20.18 -46.87
CA PRO A 137 -3.43 -21.36 -46.20
C PRO A 137 -3.65 -21.12 -44.70
N LEU A 138 -4.64 -21.78 -44.11
CA LEU A 138 -5.00 -21.64 -42.68
C LEU A 138 -3.79 -21.79 -41.75
N GLU A 139 -2.93 -22.77 -42.04
CA GLU A 139 -1.70 -23.07 -41.30
C GLU A 139 -0.75 -21.86 -41.22
N ARG A 140 -0.64 -21.08 -42.30
CA ARG A 140 0.22 -19.89 -42.39
C ARG A 140 -0.50 -18.59 -42.07
N ARG A 141 -1.83 -18.56 -42.17
CA ARG A 141 -2.64 -17.35 -42.01
C ARG A 141 -2.54 -16.80 -40.59
N TYR A 142 -2.63 -17.66 -39.59
CA TYR A 142 -2.63 -17.24 -38.18
C TYR A 142 -1.29 -17.43 -37.47
N THR A 143 -0.27 -17.98 -38.13
CA THR A 143 1.09 -18.07 -37.58
C THR A 143 1.58 -16.69 -37.18
N VAL A 144 2.02 -16.54 -35.94
CA VAL A 144 2.52 -15.29 -35.38
C VAL A 144 3.97 -15.10 -35.87
N THR A 145 4.15 -14.26 -36.88
CA THR A 145 5.46 -13.91 -37.44
C THR A 145 5.90 -12.52 -37.01
N GLY A 146 7.19 -12.23 -37.06
CA GLY A 146 7.72 -10.89 -36.77
C GLY A 146 7.10 -9.80 -37.64
N GLU A 147 6.83 -10.11 -38.91
CA GLU A 147 6.17 -9.21 -39.87
C GLU A 147 4.74 -8.86 -39.44
N LYS A 148 3.90 -9.86 -39.19
CA LYS A 148 2.51 -9.62 -38.77
C LYS A 148 2.43 -8.89 -37.44
N VAL A 149 3.32 -9.24 -36.50
CA VAL A 149 3.37 -8.60 -35.18
C VAL A 149 3.78 -7.14 -35.31
N LYS A 150 4.82 -6.79 -36.08
CA LYS A 150 5.25 -5.39 -36.24
C LYS A 150 4.13 -4.54 -36.85
N GLU A 151 3.46 -5.03 -37.89
CA GLU A 151 2.41 -4.29 -38.60
C GLU A 151 1.19 -4.08 -37.72
N PHE A 152 0.72 -5.15 -37.09
CA PHE A 152 -0.44 -5.07 -36.21
C PHE A 152 -0.17 -4.20 -34.98
N MET A 153 1.01 -4.33 -34.35
CA MET A 153 1.39 -3.50 -33.21
C MET A 153 1.52 -2.03 -33.59
N PHE A 154 2.01 -1.73 -34.79
CA PHE A 154 2.07 -0.37 -35.32
C PHE A 154 0.66 0.20 -35.51
N TYR A 155 -0.24 -0.53 -36.16
CA TYR A 155 -1.65 -0.16 -36.27
C TYR A 155 -2.30 0.11 -34.90
N VAL A 156 -2.09 -0.78 -33.93
CA VAL A 156 -2.61 -0.62 -32.57
C VAL A 156 -2.04 0.63 -31.88
N ALA A 157 -0.80 1.02 -32.18
CA ALA A 157 -0.16 2.20 -31.61
C ALA A 157 -0.72 3.52 -32.17
N PHE A 158 -1.09 3.57 -33.45
CA PHE A 158 -1.49 4.81 -34.12
C PHE A 158 -3.01 4.97 -34.33
N ARG A 159 -3.80 3.95 -33.99
CA ARG A 159 -5.26 4.10 -33.99
C ARG A 159 -5.79 4.88 -32.78
N GLU A 160 -6.99 5.42 -32.96
CA GLU A 160 -7.80 5.97 -31.87
C GLU A 160 -8.19 4.87 -30.87
N GLN A 161 -8.26 5.25 -29.59
CA GLN A 161 -8.78 4.38 -28.54
C GLN A 161 -10.24 4.04 -28.85
N LYS A 162 -10.56 2.74 -28.91
CA LYS A 162 -11.93 2.27 -29.09
C LYS A 162 -12.85 2.82 -27.99
N LYS A 163 -13.99 3.40 -28.38
CA LYS A 163 -14.99 3.93 -27.44
C LYS A 163 -15.44 2.82 -26.48
N LYS A 164 -15.32 3.08 -25.16
CA LYS A 164 -15.92 2.21 -24.13
C LYS A 164 -17.43 2.42 -24.14
N GLY A 165 -18.19 1.49 -24.68
CA GLY A 165 -19.65 1.52 -24.67
C GLY A 165 -20.24 0.17 -24.23
N ARG A 166 -21.31 0.20 -23.43
CA ARG A 166 -22.24 -0.92 -23.26
C ARG A 166 -22.93 -1.15 -24.60
N LYS A 167 -22.34 -1.92 -25.52
CA LYS A 167 -23.09 -2.39 -26.69
C LYS A 167 -24.04 -3.52 -26.27
N PRO A 168 -25.23 -3.65 -26.88
CA PRO A 168 -26.18 -4.71 -26.58
C PRO A 168 -25.55 -6.10 -26.71
N LYS A 169 -26.01 -7.05 -25.91
CA LYS A 169 -25.67 -8.48 -26.07
C LYS A 169 -25.98 -8.89 -27.52
N GLY A 170 -24.97 -9.32 -28.27
CA GLY A 170 -25.13 -9.86 -29.63
C GLY A 170 -24.32 -9.15 -30.74
N SER A 171 -23.81 -7.93 -30.52
CA SER A 171 -22.90 -7.30 -31.51
C SER A 171 -21.46 -7.81 -31.39
N ALA A 172 -20.77 -8.01 -32.52
CA ALA A 172 -19.38 -8.48 -32.56
C ALA A 172 -18.51 -7.72 -31.55
N ARG A 173 -18.03 -8.42 -30.51
CA ARG A 173 -17.36 -7.85 -29.32
C ARG A 173 -15.98 -7.24 -29.66
N VAL A 174 -15.41 -7.60 -30.80
CA VAL A 174 -14.08 -7.21 -31.26
C VAL A 174 -14.15 -7.02 -32.77
N SER A 175 -13.63 -5.90 -33.27
CA SER A 175 -13.54 -5.60 -34.71
C SER A 175 -12.15 -5.09 -35.07
N PHE A 176 -11.64 -5.50 -36.23
CA PHE A 176 -10.50 -4.89 -36.91
C PHE A 176 -11.02 -3.86 -37.93
N ASP A 177 -10.42 -2.67 -37.98
CA ASP A 177 -10.82 -1.60 -38.90
C ASP A 177 -9.79 -1.52 -40.04
N LEU A 178 -10.14 -2.17 -41.17
CA LEU A 178 -9.27 -2.23 -42.35
C LEU A 178 -9.05 -0.84 -42.96
N ASN A 179 -10.09 0.00 -43.05
CA ASN A 179 -9.98 1.34 -43.62
C ASN A 179 -9.01 2.21 -42.80
N GLN A 180 -9.10 2.12 -41.47
CA GLN A 180 -8.17 2.82 -40.58
C GLN A 180 -6.75 2.28 -40.71
N TYR A 181 -6.59 0.95 -40.82
CA TYR A 181 -5.29 0.32 -41.05
C TYR A 181 -4.66 0.81 -42.36
N GLU A 182 -5.42 0.81 -43.45
CA GLU A 182 -4.96 1.26 -44.76
C GLU A 182 -4.62 2.73 -44.76
N ARG A 183 -5.43 3.58 -44.13
CA ARG A 183 -5.10 5.01 -43.97
C ARG A 183 -3.77 5.22 -43.26
N ILE A 184 -3.55 4.55 -42.12
CA ILE A 184 -2.29 4.63 -41.36
C ILE A 184 -1.12 4.15 -42.24
N SER A 185 -1.31 3.03 -42.96
CA SER A 185 -0.29 2.47 -43.84
C SER A 185 0.05 3.40 -45.02
N THR A 186 -0.95 4.06 -45.61
CA THR A 186 -0.78 5.00 -46.71
C THR A 186 -0.02 6.25 -46.27
N ILE A 187 -0.37 6.82 -45.10
CA ILE A 187 0.35 7.99 -44.56
C ILE A 187 1.83 7.67 -44.36
N VAL A 188 2.15 6.49 -43.83
CA VAL A 188 3.54 6.04 -43.66
C VAL A 188 4.25 5.92 -45.00
N LYS A 189 3.63 5.28 -46.00
CA LYS A 189 4.21 5.15 -47.35
C LYS A 189 4.47 6.51 -48.00
N CYS A 190 3.52 7.45 -47.89
CA CYS A 190 3.69 8.80 -48.43
C CYS A 190 4.81 9.57 -47.71
N HIS A 191 4.95 9.42 -46.39
CA HIS A 191 5.99 10.09 -45.63
C HIS A 191 7.40 9.58 -45.95
N LEU A 192 7.55 8.28 -46.21
CA LEU A 192 8.81 7.67 -46.63
C LEU A 192 9.26 8.17 -48.02
N GLN A 193 8.30 8.43 -48.90
CA GLN A 193 8.57 8.93 -50.25
C GLN A 193 8.93 10.43 -50.27
N ASP A 194 8.48 11.22 -49.28
CA ASP A 194 8.82 12.64 -49.14
C ASP A 194 9.15 13.02 -47.69
N SER A 195 10.45 12.97 -47.38
CA SER A 195 11.03 13.30 -46.07
C SER A 195 10.79 14.75 -45.61
N LYS A 196 10.26 15.66 -46.46
CA LYS A 196 9.93 17.05 -46.07
C LYS A 196 8.53 17.21 -45.47
N SER A 197 7.68 16.18 -45.52
CA SER A 197 6.28 16.25 -45.09
C SER A 197 6.08 16.01 -43.59
N ARG A 198 6.59 16.94 -42.76
CA ARG A 198 6.41 16.94 -41.29
C ARG A 198 4.94 17.06 -40.85
N SER A 199 4.07 17.61 -41.70
CA SER A 199 2.64 17.79 -41.43
C SER A 199 1.85 16.46 -41.44
N LEU A 200 2.14 15.55 -42.37
CA LEU A 200 1.49 14.23 -42.46
C LEU A 200 1.78 13.37 -41.23
N MET A 201 2.97 13.53 -40.64
CA MET A 201 3.37 12.82 -39.43
C MET A 201 2.63 13.29 -38.18
N GLU A 202 2.27 14.58 -38.11
CA GLU A 202 1.42 15.07 -37.04
C GLU A 202 -0.03 14.59 -37.19
N GLU A 203 -0.47 14.27 -38.41
CA GLU A 203 -1.77 13.65 -38.70
C GLU A 203 -1.85 12.17 -38.27
N LEU A 204 -0.71 11.47 -38.22
CA LEU A 204 -0.63 10.07 -37.79
C LEU A 204 -0.88 9.89 -36.28
N GLU A 205 -0.59 10.90 -35.47
CA GLU A 205 -0.75 10.83 -34.02
C GLU A 205 -2.23 10.89 -33.62
N PRO A 206 -2.78 9.83 -32.99
CA PRO A 206 -4.19 9.81 -32.61
C PRO A 206 -4.48 10.85 -31.52
N LYS A 207 -5.66 11.49 -31.62
CA LYS A 207 -6.13 12.47 -30.63
C LYS A 207 -6.30 11.84 -29.25
N ASN A 208 -6.87 10.63 -29.21
CA ASN A 208 -7.02 9.81 -28.02
C ASN A 208 -6.37 8.44 -28.26
N GLY A 209 -5.04 8.42 -28.36
CA GLY A 209 -4.29 7.20 -28.59
C GLY A 209 -4.42 6.11 -27.53
N VAL A 210 -4.10 4.89 -27.94
CA VAL A 210 -4.06 3.72 -27.06
C VAL A 210 -3.04 3.91 -25.93
N ALA A 211 -3.41 3.54 -24.70
CA ALA A 211 -2.51 3.62 -23.54
C ALA A 211 -1.45 2.51 -23.55
N PHE A 212 -0.28 2.76 -22.91
CA PHE A 212 0.81 1.79 -22.81
C PHE A 212 0.37 0.41 -22.28
N SER A 213 -0.55 0.37 -21.31
CA SER A 213 -1.07 -0.88 -20.75
C SER A 213 -1.82 -1.73 -21.78
N VAL A 214 -2.52 -1.10 -22.72
CA VAL A 214 -3.27 -1.80 -23.77
C VAL A 214 -2.30 -2.40 -24.77
N ILE A 215 -1.35 -1.62 -25.30
CA ILE A 215 -0.38 -2.14 -26.27
C ILE A 215 0.56 -3.20 -25.66
N ASN A 216 0.96 -3.03 -24.39
CA ASN A 216 1.78 -4.03 -23.69
C ASN A 216 1.00 -5.33 -23.46
N SER A 217 -0.30 -5.24 -23.15
CA SER A 217 -1.15 -6.44 -23.04
C SER A 217 -1.49 -7.05 -24.41
N THR A 218 -1.47 -6.29 -25.50
CA THR A 218 -1.50 -6.84 -26.87
C THR A 218 -0.25 -7.67 -27.14
N LYS A 219 0.95 -7.13 -26.88
CA LYS A 219 2.20 -7.88 -27.00
C LYS A 219 2.14 -9.18 -26.19
N ALA A 220 1.68 -9.13 -24.94
CA ALA A 220 1.58 -10.31 -24.09
C ALA A 220 0.61 -11.36 -24.66
N ALA A 221 -0.57 -10.94 -25.15
CA ALA A 221 -1.53 -11.85 -25.78
C ALA A 221 -0.98 -12.51 -27.05
N LEU A 222 -0.23 -11.77 -27.87
CA LEU A 222 0.44 -12.31 -29.05
C LEU A 222 1.60 -13.24 -28.68
N ARG A 223 2.34 -12.93 -27.61
CA ARG A 223 3.40 -13.79 -27.09
C ARG A 223 2.84 -15.13 -26.61
N GLU A 224 1.67 -15.11 -25.96
CA GLU A 224 0.98 -16.33 -25.55
C GLU A 224 0.51 -17.14 -26.77
N MET A 225 -0.05 -16.49 -27.81
CA MET A 225 -0.38 -17.18 -29.07
C MET A 225 0.86 -17.80 -29.73
N TRP A 226 1.97 -17.07 -29.78
CA TRP A 226 3.23 -17.58 -30.33
C TRP A 226 3.75 -18.78 -29.53
N ALA A 227 3.78 -18.68 -28.20
CA ALA A 227 4.22 -19.78 -27.33
C ALA A 227 3.39 -21.04 -27.56
N GLN A 228 2.07 -20.92 -27.62
CA GLN A 228 1.19 -22.05 -27.95
C GLN A 228 1.51 -22.64 -29.33
N GLN A 229 1.75 -21.81 -30.35
CA GLN A 229 2.12 -22.31 -31.68
C GLN A 229 3.48 -23.01 -31.71
N VAL A 230 4.43 -22.62 -30.86
CA VAL A 230 5.72 -23.30 -30.71
C VAL A 230 5.51 -24.65 -30.04
N ASP A 231 4.72 -24.69 -28.96
CA ASP A 231 4.39 -25.93 -28.24
C ASP A 231 3.64 -26.92 -29.14
N ASP A 232 2.74 -26.42 -30.00
CA ASP A 232 1.99 -27.21 -30.99
C ASP A 232 2.84 -27.60 -32.22
N GLY A 233 4.10 -27.16 -32.31
CA GLY A 233 4.98 -27.43 -33.46
C GLY A 233 4.64 -26.68 -34.76
N ILE A 234 3.73 -25.70 -34.70
CA ILE A 234 3.26 -24.90 -35.84
C ILE A 234 4.23 -23.75 -36.17
N ASN A 235 4.96 -23.25 -35.17
CA ASN A 235 5.85 -22.09 -35.30
C ASN A 235 7.24 -22.41 -34.79
N ASN A 236 8.26 -22.17 -35.62
CA ASN A 236 9.67 -22.43 -35.31
C ASN A 236 10.49 -21.15 -35.12
N LEU A 237 9.85 -19.97 -35.13
CA LEU A 237 10.53 -18.69 -34.96
C LEU A 237 10.86 -18.46 -33.50
N SER A 238 12.08 -17.97 -33.22
CA SER A 238 12.47 -17.55 -31.88
C SER A 238 11.71 -16.31 -31.41
N GLU A 239 11.60 -16.13 -30.09
CA GLU A 239 10.90 -14.98 -29.51
C GLU A 239 11.49 -13.64 -30.00
N SER A 240 12.83 -13.57 -30.14
CA SER A 240 13.53 -12.37 -30.60
C SER A 240 13.20 -12.01 -32.05
N ASN A 241 12.92 -13.01 -32.90
CA ASN A 241 12.55 -12.80 -34.29
C ASN A 241 11.12 -12.29 -34.41
N VAL A 242 10.23 -12.71 -33.50
CA VAL A 242 8.82 -12.27 -33.49
C VAL A 242 8.65 -10.91 -32.79
N PHE A 243 9.31 -10.71 -31.65
CA PHE A 243 9.16 -9.53 -30.80
C PHE A 243 10.44 -8.66 -30.75
N GLY A 244 11.05 -8.44 -31.90
CA GLY A 244 12.33 -7.75 -32.05
C GLY A 244 12.32 -6.23 -31.75
N ARG A 245 13.36 -5.55 -32.23
CA ARG A 245 13.63 -4.12 -31.96
C ARG A 245 12.45 -3.20 -32.30
N LEU A 246 11.78 -3.44 -33.41
CA LEU A 246 10.64 -2.63 -33.87
C LEU A 246 9.50 -2.59 -32.86
N VAL A 247 9.08 -3.76 -32.35
CA VAL A 247 8.03 -3.86 -31.33
C VAL A 247 8.43 -3.09 -30.08
N SER A 248 9.71 -3.15 -29.70
CA SER A 248 10.24 -2.42 -28.55
C SER A 248 10.22 -0.90 -28.74
N LEU A 249 10.53 -0.41 -29.96
CA LEU A 249 10.42 1.01 -30.30
C LEU A 249 8.96 1.49 -30.27
N VAL A 250 8.02 0.69 -30.80
CA VAL A 250 6.59 1.03 -30.76
C VAL A 250 6.10 1.19 -29.32
N LEU A 251 6.49 0.24 -28.44
CA LEU A 251 6.17 0.31 -27.01
C LEU A 251 6.76 1.57 -26.35
N LYS A 252 8.00 1.92 -26.67
CA LYS A 252 8.67 3.12 -26.14
C LYS A 252 7.97 4.40 -26.59
N HIS A 253 7.58 4.48 -27.86
CA HIS A 253 6.85 5.60 -28.43
C HIS A 253 5.49 5.79 -27.74
N VAL A 254 4.68 4.73 -27.60
CA VAL A 254 3.39 4.83 -26.87
C VAL A 254 3.60 5.21 -25.40
N LYS A 255 4.68 4.74 -24.76
CA LYS A 255 5.04 5.12 -23.39
C LYS A 255 5.36 6.62 -23.28
N SER A 256 6.10 7.18 -24.24
CA SER A 256 6.50 8.59 -24.24
C SER A 256 5.37 9.56 -24.67
N ARG A 257 4.32 9.06 -25.34
CA ARG A 257 3.14 9.83 -25.74
C ARG A 257 2.34 10.39 -24.56
N LYS A 258 2.25 9.65 -23.45
CA LYS A 258 1.43 10.01 -22.26
C LYS A 258 1.71 11.43 -21.74
N SER A 259 2.97 11.83 -21.65
CA SER A 259 3.36 13.16 -21.17
C SER A 259 2.99 14.27 -22.17
N SER A 260 3.17 14.00 -23.47
CA SER A 260 2.77 14.91 -24.56
C SER A 260 1.28 15.21 -24.53
N MET A 261 0.47 14.15 -24.51
CA MET A 261 -0.99 14.27 -24.51
C MET A 261 -1.50 14.92 -23.25
N SER A 262 -0.93 14.59 -22.08
CA SER A 262 -1.32 15.23 -20.83
C SER A 262 -1.09 16.75 -20.88
N ARG A 263 0.01 17.21 -21.50
CA ARG A 263 0.28 18.63 -21.70
C ARG A 263 -0.65 19.29 -22.72
N LYS A 264 -0.87 18.65 -23.89
CA LYS A 264 -1.79 19.16 -24.93
C LYS A 264 -3.23 19.29 -24.40
N ASN A 265 -3.65 18.37 -23.54
CA ASN A 265 -5.01 18.32 -23.00
C ASN A 265 -5.18 19.08 -21.68
N PHE A 266 -4.19 19.89 -21.25
CA PHE A 266 -4.20 20.62 -19.97
C PHE A 266 -4.61 19.75 -18.78
N LYS A 267 -4.15 18.48 -18.78
CA LYS A 267 -4.48 17.54 -17.73
C LYS A 267 -3.93 18.06 -16.40
N GLU A 268 -4.78 18.02 -15.37
CA GLU A 268 -4.42 18.42 -14.01
C GLU A 268 -3.13 17.72 -13.53
N LYS A 269 -2.28 18.48 -12.82
CA LYS A 269 -1.01 17.99 -12.29
C LYS A 269 -1.17 17.21 -10.98
N MET A 270 -2.20 17.54 -10.21
CA MET A 270 -2.67 16.73 -9.10
C MET A 270 -3.35 15.49 -9.67
N ASP A 271 -2.65 14.36 -9.63
CA ASP A 271 -3.09 13.11 -10.22
C ASP A 271 -3.28 12.04 -9.14
N ASN A 272 -3.57 10.81 -9.56
CA ASN A 272 -3.77 9.70 -8.63
C ASN A 272 -2.53 9.38 -7.77
N HIS A 273 -1.33 9.83 -8.15
CA HIS A 273 -0.11 9.62 -7.37
C HIS A 273 0.13 10.76 -6.40
N THR A 274 -0.12 12.00 -6.82
CA THR A 274 0.18 13.19 -6.02
C THR A 274 -0.96 13.64 -5.12
N ALA A 275 -2.22 13.45 -5.50
CA ALA A 275 -3.37 13.83 -4.69
C ALA A 275 -3.41 13.17 -3.29
N PRO A 276 -2.98 11.91 -3.12
CA PRO A 276 -2.84 11.32 -1.79
C PRO A 276 -1.90 12.04 -0.81
N MET A 277 -0.90 12.79 -1.29
CA MET A 277 0.00 13.56 -0.43
C MET A 277 -0.75 14.68 0.30
N GLU A 278 -1.77 15.26 -0.34
CA GLU A 278 -2.67 16.22 0.32
C GLU A 278 -3.73 15.47 1.15
N ALA A 279 -4.24 14.35 0.64
CA ALA A 279 -5.32 13.62 1.30
C ALA A 279 -4.94 13.00 2.66
N VAL A 280 -3.64 12.78 2.93
CA VAL A 280 -3.15 12.13 4.15
C VAL A 280 -3.50 12.91 5.42
N GLN A 281 -3.58 14.24 5.36
CA GLN A 281 -3.97 15.08 6.50
C GLN A 281 -5.44 14.88 6.91
N HIS A 282 -6.25 14.23 6.07
CA HIS A 282 -7.68 14.03 6.30
C HIS A 282 -8.03 12.65 6.87
N ILE A 283 -7.06 11.88 7.38
CA ILE A 283 -7.33 10.57 8.01
C ILE A 283 -8.38 10.71 9.12
N ASP A 284 -8.24 11.71 9.98
CA ASP A 284 -9.14 11.94 11.12
C ASP A 284 -10.55 12.36 10.65
N ALA A 285 -10.63 13.18 9.60
CA ALA A 285 -11.90 13.59 9.00
C ALA A 285 -12.64 12.40 8.36
N ILE A 286 -11.93 11.48 7.70
CA ILE A 286 -12.53 10.28 7.12
C ILE A 286 -13.06 9.35 8.21
N GLU A 287 -12.29 9.14 9.28
CA GLU A 287 -12.72 8.36 10.44
C GLU A 287 -13.97 8.98 11.08
N GLY A 288 -13.91 10.28 11.37
CA GLY A 288 -15.01 11.02 11.99
C GLY A 288 -16.27 10.99 11.13
N ALA A 289 -16.13 11.09 9.81
CA ALA A 289 -17.25 10.96 8.89
C ALA A 289 -17.92 9.58 8.93
N PHE A 290 -17.14 8.49 9.00
CA PHE A 290 -17.74 7.16 9.19
C PHE A 290 -18.51 7.07 10.51
N PHE A 291 -17.95 7.58 11.60
CA PHE A 291 -18.60 7.57 12.90
C PHE A 291 -19.89 8.43 12.90
N LYS A 292 -19.81 9.66 12.39
CA LYS A 292 -20.94 10.61 12.34
C LYS A 292 -22.06 10.17 11.40
N ASN A 293 -21.73 9.58 10.24
CA ASN A 293 -22.74 9.13 9.28
C ASN A 293 -23.67 8.06 9.87
N ALA A 294 -23.26 7.33 10.92
CA ALA A 294 -24.15 6.43 11.63
C ALA A 294 -25.21 7.14 12.49
N ILE A 295 -24.96 8.40 12.88
CA ILE A 295 -25.90 9.28 13.62
C ILE A 295 -26.93 9.89 12.66
N GLU A 296 -26.47 10.41 11.52
CA GLU A 296 -27.29 11.19 10.58
C GLU A 296 -28.25 10.34 9.73
N THR A 297 -28.10 9.01 9.70
CA THR A 297 -28.92 8.15 8.84
C THR A 297 -30.26 7.77 9.48
N THR A 298 -31.35 8.07 8.78
CA THR A 298 -32.73 7.64 9.08
C THR A 298 -32.98 6.13 8.94
N THR A 299 -31.96 5.34 8.57
CA THR A 299 -32.09 3.96 8.06
C THR A 299 -31.82 2.85 9.10
N GLY A 300 -32.08 3.13 10.38
CA GLY A 300 -32.07 2.12 11.45
C GLY A 300 -30.74 1.38 11.64
N GLY A 301 -30.79 0.23 12.33
CA GLY A 301 -29.60 -0.52 12.74
C GLY A 301 -28.65 -0.99 11.63
N ARG A 302 -29.12 -1.07 10.38
CA ARG A 302 -28.29 -1.47 9.22
C ARG A 302 -27.21 -0.42 8.91
N ALA A 303 -27.56 0.86 8.98
CA ALA A 303 -26.62 1.93 8.67
C ALA A 303 -25.50 2.02 9.72
N VAL A 304 -25.84 1.86 11.01
CA VAL A 304 -24.87 1.81 12.11
C VAL A 304 -23.89 0.65 11.91
N HIS A 305 -24.39 -0.56 11.62
CA HIS A 305 -23.54 -1.71 11.32
C HIS A 305 -22.58 -1.45 10.16
N ALA A 306 -23.10 -0.91 9.04
CA ALA A 306 -22.28 -0.63 7.86
C ALA A 306 -21.18 0.40 8.16
N ASN A 307 -21.50 1.49 8.87
CA ASN A 307 -20.54 2.53 9.20
C ASN A 307 -19.48 2.06 10.22
N LEU A 308 -19.85 1.28 11.25
CA LEU A 308 -18.88 0.71 12.19
C LEU A 308 -17.92 -0.27 11.47
N ARG A 309 -18.45 -1.12 10.58
CA ARG A 309 -17.65 -2.02 9.74
C ARG A 309 -16.70 -1.25 8.83
N ASP A 310 -17.20 -0.22 8.15
CA ASP A 310 -16.41 0.54 7.18
C ASP A 310 -15.37 1.43 7.90
N ARG A 311 -15.69 1.94 9.09
CA ARG A 311 -14.73 2.59 10.00
C ARG A 311 -13.60 1.66 10.40
N PHE A 312 -13.92 0.44 10.86
CA PHE A 312 -12.92 -0.57 11.17
C PHE A 312 -12.07 -0.90 9.93
N THR A 313 -12.70 -1.09 8.77
CA THR A 313 -11.99 -1.36 7.50
C THR A 313 -11.00 -0.24 7.17
N PHE A 314 -11.42 1.02 7.29
CA PHE A 314 -10.55 2.17 7.06
C PHE A 314 -9.38 2.18 8.04
N LEU A 315 -9.63 2.06 9.35
CA LEU A 315 -8.57 2.08 10.35
C LEU A 315 -7.61 0.88 10.24
N ALA A 316 -8.12 -0.32 9.98
CA ALA A 316 -7.31 -1.51 9.78
C ALA A 316 -6.42 -1.41 8.54
N THR A 317 -6.96 -0.89 7.42
CA THR A 317 -6.16 -0.66 6.20
C THR A 317 -5.14 0.46 6.38
N THR A 318 -5.44 1.50 7.15
CA THR A 318 -4.52 2.60 7.47
C THR A 318 -3.41 2.18 8.41
N LYS A 319 -3.75 1.48 9.51
CA LYS A 319 -2.80 1.13 10.58
C LYS A 319 -2.01 -0.14 10.30
N GLY A 320 -2.59 -1.11 9.58
CA GLY A 320 -1.90 -2.33 9.16
C GLY A 320 -1.40 -2.32 7.71
N LEU A 321 -1.53 -1.20 6.99
CA LEU A 321 -1.22 -1.06 5.56
C LEU A 321 -1.88 -2.15 4.69
N LEU A 322 -3.09 -2.59 5.04
CA LEU A 322 -3.80 -3.68 4.37
C LEU A 322 -4.58 -3.21 3.16
N ARG A 323 -4.84 -4.12 2.20
CA ARG A 323 -5.79 -3.84 1.12
C ARG A 323 -7.21 -4.13 1.60
N GLY A 324 -8.19 -3.34 1.15
CA GLY A 324 -9.60 -3.57 1.48
C GLY A 324 -10.06 -4.99 1.11
N GLU A 325 -9.68 -5.47 -0.08
CA GLU A 325 -10.04 -6.81 -0.56
C GLU A 325 -9.48 -7.94 0.30
N THR A 326 -8.33 -7.72 0.95
CA THR A 326 -7.76 -8.67 1.90
C THR A 326 -8.65 -8.77 3.14
N LEU A 327 -9.13 -7.63 3.65
CA LEU A 327 -10.05 -7.59 4.79
C LEU A 327 -11.44 -8.15 4.48
N TYR A 328 -11.97 -7.96 3.27
CA TYR A 328 -13.30 -8.48 2.92
C TYR A 328 -13.34 -10.02 2.88
N LYS A 329 -12.21 -10.63 2.51
CA LYS A 329 -12.05 -12.09 2.44
C LYS A 329 -11.71 -12.73 3.77
N CYS A 330 -11.20 -11.94 4.71
CA CYS A 330 -10.80 -12.37 6.05
C CYS A 330 -11.96 -13.05 6.79
N GLU A 331 -11.64 -14.15 7.45
CA GLU A 331 -12.55 -14.90 8.31
C GLU A 331 -12.31 -14.58 9.79
N LEU A 332 -13.24 -14.98 10.66
CA LEU A 332 -13.05 -14.87 12.10
C LEU A 332 -11.91 -15.80 12.58
N SER A 333 -11.71 -16.93 11.90
CA SER A 333 -10.63 -17.89 12.15
C SER A 333 -9.24 -17.35 11.82
N ASP A 334 -9.16 -16.32 10.97
CA ASP A 334 -7.89 -15.70 10.56
C ASP A 334 -7.31 -14.74 11.60
N ILE A 335 -8.09 -14.36 12.62
CA ILE A 335 -7.72 -13.30 13.57
C ILE A 335 -7.42 -13.84 14.96
N PHE A 336 -6.37 -13.31 15.57
CA PHE A 336 -5.99 -13.59 16.95
C PHE A 336 -5.17 -12.43 17.51
N ARG A 337 -4.93 -12.44 18.81
CA ARG A 337 -4.12 -11.42 19.49
C ARG A 337 -2.77 -11.94 19.94
N VAL A 338 -1.78 -11.05 19.90
CA VAL A 338 -0.47 -11.22 20.54
C VAL A 338 -0.31 -10.09 21.56
N LEU A 339 0.09 -10.45 22.78
CA LEU A 339 0.43 -9.49 23.84
C LEU A 339 1.95 -9.45 23.97
N VAL A 340 2.54 -8.27 23.84
CA VAL A 340 3.99 -8.07 24.01
C VAL A 340 4.21 -7.08 25.15
N LYS A 341 4.85 -7.50 26.24
CA LYS A 341 5.20 -6.62 27.35
C LYS A 341 6.70 -6.72 27.61
N LYS A 342 7.45 -5.64 27.36
CA LYS A 342 8.84 -5.52 27.84
C LYS A 342 8.81 -5.26 29.35
N GLU A 343 9.91 -5.56 30.03
CA GLU A 343 10.05 -5.24 31.46
C GLU A 343 9.85 -3.75 31.76
N SER A 344 10.33 -2.88 30.87
CA SER A 344 10.16 -1.42 30.95
C SER A 344 8.77 -0.93 30.56
N ASP A 345 7.90 -1.78 30.00
CA ASP A 345 6.56 -1.36 29.54
C ASP A 345 5.59 -1.36 30.73
N PRO A 346 4.97 -0.21 31.09
CA PRO A 346 3.92 -0.17 32.11
C PRO A 346 2.75 -1.10 31.77
N HIS A 347 2.37 -1.13 30.48
CA HIS A 347 1.23 -1.87 29.99
C HIS A 347 1.63 -2.84 28.87
N PRO A 348 0.95 -3.99 28.70
CA PRO A 348 1.18 -4.87 27.56
C PRO A 348 0.73 -4.21 26.25
N LEU A 349 1.50 -4.39 25.18
CA LEU A 349 1.13 -3.99 23.83
C LEU A 349 0.22 -5.04 23.23
N PHE A 350 -1.04 -4.67 23.02
CA PHE A 350 -2.02 -5.49 22.32
C PHE A 350 -1.83 -5.37 20.80
N ILE A 351 -1.49 -6.46 20.13
CA ILE A 351 -1.36 -6.54 18.67
C ILE A 351 -2.42 -7.49 18.13
N LEU A 352 -3.30 -6.96 17.28
CA LEU A 352 -4.20 -7.76 16.46
C LEU A 352 -3.43 -8.29 15.26
N ILE A 353 -3.43 -9.61 15.10
CA ILE A 353 -2.86 -10.31 13.96
C ILE A 353 -4.00 -10.86 13.10
N MET A 354 -3.88 -10.67 11.79
CA MET A 354 -4.74 -11.27 10.77
C MET A 354 -3.88 -12.10 9.84
N GLN A 355 -4.26 -13.34 9.56
CA GLN A 355 -3.53 -14.23 8.67
C GLN A 355 -4.27 -14.36 7.34
N PHE A 356 -3.55 -14.31 6.22
CA PHE A 356 -4.17 -14.45 4.89
C PHE A 356 -3.36 -15.42 4.03
N GLU A 357 -4.03 -16.31 3.30
CA GLU A 357 -3.35 -17.31 2.46
C GLU A 357 -2.95 -16.79 1.07
N THR A 358 -3.60 -15.72 0.57
CA THR A 358 -3.35 -15.23 -0.78
C THR A 358 -3.33 -13.70 -0.91
N GLY A 359 -2.26 -13.18 -1.51
CA GLY A 359 -2.19 -11.80 -2.02
C GLY A 359 -2.17 -11.75 -3.55
N LYS A 360 -2.48 -10.56 -4.13
CA LYS A 360 -2.50 -10.37 -5.60
C LYS A 360 -1.17 -10.70 -6.29
N VAL A 361 -0.05 -10.43 -5.62
CA VAL A 361 1.32 -10.57 -6.15
C VAL A 361 2.15 -11.64 -5.44
N ASN A 362 1.75 -12.03 -4.23
CA ASN A 362 2.47 -13.00 -3.40
C ASN A 362 1.67 -14.32 -3.34
N ARG A 363 1.43 -14.94 -4.50
CA ARG A 363 0.76 -16.24 -4.54
C ARG A 363 1.69 -17.29 -3.94
N GLY A 364 1.19 -18.12 -3.02
CA GLY A 364 1.99 -19.17 -2.34
C GLY A 364 2.64 -18.75 -1.02
N PHE A 365 2.45 -17.50 -0.56
CA PHE A 365 2.96 -17.03 0.74
C PHE A 365 1.84 -16.61 1.67
N LYS A 366 1.93 -17.02 2.95
CA LYS A 366 1.06 -16.55 4.02
C LYS A 366 1.40 -15.10 4.38
N LEU A 367 0.42 -14.21 4.23
CA LEU A 367 0.52 -12.79 4.53
C LEU A 367 -0.05 -12.50 5.92
N TYR A 368 0.37 -11.39 6.52
CA TYR A 368 -0.09 -11.00 7.84
C TYR A 368 -0.45 -9.52 7.92
N GLY A 369 -1.61 -9.24 8.48
CA GLY A 369 -1.95 -7.91 9.00
C GLY A 369 -1.52 -7.82 10.44
N ARG A 370 -0.85 -6.73 10.82
CA ARG A 370 -0.51 -6.44 12.22
C ARG A 370 -0.91 -5.01 12.51
N MET A 371 -1.65 -4.80 13.60
CA MET A 371 -2.03 -3.48 14.06
C MET A 371 -2.20 -3.53 15.57
N ALA A 372 -1.73 -2.49 16.26
CA ALA A 372 -1.84 -2.42 17.71
C ALA A 372 -3.02 -1.54 18.16
N ARG A 373 -3.40 -1.67 19.43
CA ARG A 373 -4.31 -0.73 20.09
C ARG A 373 -3.67 0.67 20.05
N ASN A 374 -4.32 1.61 19.37
CA ASN A 374 -3.79 2.97 19.20
C ASN A 374 -3.92 3.76 20.50
N PHE A 375 -2.99 4.66 20.80
CA PHE A 375 -3.09 5.59 21.91
C PHE A 375 -4.37 6.44 21.81
N ASP A 376 -4.63 7.00 20.62
CA ASP A 376 -5.83 7.76 20.29
C ASP A 376 -7.02 6.82 20.08
N VAL A 377 -8.07 6.99 20.88
CA VAL A 377 -9.26 6.13 20.83
C VAL A 377 -10.06 6.28 19.53
N ASN A 378 -10.05 7.46 18.88
CA ASN A 378 -10.70 7.65 17.58
C ASN A 378 -10.00 6.88 16.48
N LEU A 379 -8.69 6.70 16.57
CA LEU A 379 -7.89 6.03 15.54
C LEU A 379 -7.54 4.59 15.89
N CYS A 380 -8.14 4.03 16.94
CA CYS A 380 -7.88 2.68 17.42
C CYS A 380 -8.54 1.61 16.52
N PRO A 381 -7.77 0.85 15.71
CA PRO A 381 -8.35 -0.18 14.86
C PRO A 381 -8.90 -1.37 15.69
N VAL A 382 -8.29 -1.64 16.85
CA VAL A 382 -8.70 -2.72 17.76
C VAL A 382 -10.02 -2.36 18.46
N GLY A 383 -10.15 -1.14 18.97
CA GLY A 383 -11.40 -0.63 19.52
C GLY A 383 -12.51 -0.57 18.47
N ALA A 384 -12.19 -0.13 17.25
CA ALA A 384 -13.12 -0.16 16.13
C ALA A 384 -13.62 -1.57 15.79
N LEU A 385 -12.74 -2.58 15.83
CA LEU A 385 -13.11 -3.99 15.68
C LEU A 385 -14.08 -4.41 16.80
N GLY A 386 -13.74 -4.11 18.05
CA GLY A 386 -14.57 -4.42 19.21
C GLY A 386 -15.98 -3.86 19.09
N PHE A 387 -16.13 -2.57 18.78
CA PHE A 387 -17.44 -1.94 18.58
C PHE A 387 -18.23 -2.55 17.44
N TYR A 388 -17.56 -2.83 16.31
CA TYR A 388 -18.19 -3.47 15.17
C TYR A 388 -18.72 -4.88 15.52
N LEU A 389 -17.89 -5.73 16.13
CA LEU A 389 -18.27 -7.10 16.49
C LEU A 389 -19.32 -7.13 17.59
N MET A 390 -19.22 -6.28 18.62
CA MET A 390 -20.26 -6.15 19.66
C MET A 390 -21.61 -5.83 19.01
N TYR A 391 -21.66 -4.81 18.16
CA TYR A 391 -22.89 -4.41 17.50
C TYR A 391 -23.44 -5.49 16.56
N ARG A 392 -22.55 -6.13 15.79
CA ARG A 392 -22.90 -7.21 14.85
C ARG A 392 -23.48 -8.42 15.59
N PHE A 393 -22.79 -8.93 16.60
CA PHE A 393 -23.18 -10.16 17.29
C PHE A 393 -24.41 -9.97 18.17
N ALA A 394 -24.55 -8.81 18.84
CA ALA A 394 -25.75 -8.50 19.61
C ALA A 394 -27.02 -8.46 18.73
N ARG A 395 -26.90 -8.02 17.47
CA ARG A 395 -28.03 -7.88 16.55
C ARG A 395 -28.33 -9.15 15.75
N SER A 396 -27.30 -9.86 15.30
CA SER A 396 -27.46 -11.04 14.45
C SER A 396 -27.72 -12.32 15.23
N LYS A 397 -27.27 -12.37 16.49
CA LYS A 397 -27.33 -13.58 17.34
C LYS A 397 -26.61 -14.80 16.75
N GLU A 398 -25.79 -14.60 15.71
CA GLU A 398 -25.15 -15.68 14.96
C GLU A 398 -24.18 -16.49 15.84
N MET A 399 -23.54 -15.85 16.82
CA MET A 399 -22.54 -16.50 17.68
C MET A 399 -23.16 -17.44 18.72
N GLU A 400 -24.45 -17.29 19.04
CA GLU A 400 -25.14 -18.15 20.00
C GLU A 400 -25.40 -19.56 19.42
N GLN A 401 -25.25 -19.73 18.11
CA GLN A 401 -25.53 -20.98 17.39
C GLN A 401 -24.26 -21.75 16.96
N ILE A 402 -23.07 -21.21 17.23
CA ILE A 402 -21.80 -21.77 16.76
C ILE A 402 -21.25 -22.77 17.76
N ASP A 403 -20.85 -23.95 17.27
CA ASP A 403 -19.98 -24.85 18.02
C ASP A 403 -18.50 -24.60 17.71
N PHE A 404 -17.78 -23.96 18.63
CA PHE A 404 -16.34 -23.73 18.47
C PHE A 404 -15.48 -25.00 18.58
N SER A 405 -16.05 -26.14 18.96
CA SER A 405 -15.35 -27.43 18.92
C SER A 405 -15.31 -28.02 17.50
N ASP A 406 -16.24 -27.65 16.62
CA ASP A 406 -16.27 -28.03 15.20
C ASP A 406 -15.81 -26.88 14.31
N ASN A 407 -14.68 -27.07 13.63
CA ASN A 407 -14.14 -26.06 12.72
C ASN A 407 -15.09 -25.76 11.54
N LYS A 408 -15.93 -26.72 11.12
CA LYS A 408 -16.88 -26.52 10.00
C LYS A 408 -17.93 -25.46 10.30
N ASP A 409 -18.28 -25.29 11.57
CA ASP A 409 -19.33 -24.36 12.01
C ASP A 409 -18.90 -22.90 11.93
N TRP A 410 -17.60 -22.60 11.96
CA TRP A 410 -17.15 -21.21 12.13
C TRP A 410 -15.96 -20.76 11.29
N PHE A 411 -15.17 -21.67 10.70
CA PHE A 411 -13.98 -21.26 9.94
C PHE A 411 -14.33 -20.37 8.75
N ASN A 412 -15.46 -20.63 8.08
CA ASN A 412 -15.88 -19.87 6.89
C ASN A 412 -16.61 -18.55 7.23
N ILE A 413 -16.84 -18.25 8.51
CA ILE A 413 -17.53 -17.02 8.90
C ILE A 413 -16.64 -15.82 8.62
N LYS A 414 -17.10 -14.96 7.72
CA LYS A 414 -16.39 -13.74 7.33
C LYS A 414 -16.34 -12.75 8.48
N LEU A 415 -15.19 -12.09 8.59
CA LEU A 415 -14.97 -10.97 9.50
C LEU A 415 -15.89 -9.80 9.14
N LEU A 416 -15.98 -9.45 7.85
CA LEU A 416 -16.76 -8.31 7.37
C LEU A 416 -18.02 -8.77 6.62
N THR A 417 -19.19 -8.50 7.18
CA THR A 417 -20.48 -8.94 6.62
C THR A 417 -21.35 -7.78 6.18
N SER A 418 -22.30 -8.04 5.28
CA SER A 418 -23.43 -7.14 5.05
C SER A 418 -24.58 -7.51 5.99
N PHE A 419 -25.16 -6.52 6.65
CA PHE A 419 -26.30 -6.77 7.54
C PHE A 419 -27.60 -7.00 6.75
N GLN A 420 -28.18 -8.20 6.86
CA GLN A 420 -29.54 -8.52 6.38
C GLN A 420 -30.36 -9.11 7.54
N SER A 421 -31.62 -8.70 7.67
CA SER A 421 -32.45 -8.98 8.85
C SER A 421 -33.05 -10.39 8.90
N THR A 422 -32.90 -11.20 7.84
CA THR A 422 -33.68 -12.43 7.67
C THR A 422 -32.86 -13.72 7.54
N LYS A 423 -31.55 -13.66 7.27
CA LYS A 423 -30.63 -14.82 7.30
C LYS A 423 -29.20 -14.37 7.64
N PRO A 424 -28.42 -15.17 8.39
CA PRO A 424 -27.00 -14.91 8.59
C PRO A 424 -26.26 -15.14 7.27
N TYR A 425 -26.07 -14.08 6.47
CA TYR A 425 -25.16 -14.10 5.32
C TYR A 425 -23.75 -13.79 5.80
N ASN A 426 -23.23 -14.67 6.66
CA ASN A 426 -21.97 -14.47 7.34
C ASN A 426 -20.80 -15.18 6.66
N GLU A 427 -21.05 -16.18 5.83
CA GLU A 427 -20.01 -16.84 5.01
C GLU A 427 -19.73 -16.11 3.68
N LYS A 428 -20.60 -15.18 3.29
CA LYS A 428 -20.46 -14.46 2.02
C LYS A 428 -19.61 -13.20 2.18
N CYS A 429 -18.54 -13.13 1.38
CA CYS A 429 -17.70 -11.94 1.29
C CYS A 429 -18.49 -10.69 0.88
N MET A 430 -18.19 -9.57 1.50
CA MET A 430 -18.71 -8.27 1.07
C MET A 430 -18.18 -7.89 -0.33
N GLN A 431 -18.99 -7.19 -1.12
CA GLN A 431 -18.55 -6.62 -2.40
C GLN A 431 -17.74 -5.33 -2.22
N ASP A 432 -16.59 -5.23 -2.91
CA ASP A 432 -15.68 -4.07 -2.88
C ASP A 432 -16.38 -2.72 -3.14
N LYS A 433 -17.39 -2.74 -4.01
CA LYS A 433 -18.11 -1.55 -4.44
C LYS A 433 -18.85 -0.86 -3.29
N SER A 434 -19.26 -1.60 -2.26
CA SER A 434 -20.01 -1.06 -1.12
C SER A 434 -19.15 -0.06 -0.34
N TYR A 435 -17.99 -0.51 0.14
CA TYR A 435 -17.02 0.34 0.86
C TYR A 435 -16.51 1.48 -0.02
N ALA A 436 -16.15 1.20 -1.28
CA ALA A 436 -15.66 2.21 -2.21
C ALA A 436 -16.69 3.34 -2.43
N THR A 437 -17.99 2.99 -2.47
CA THR A 437 -19.06 3.97 -2.61
C THR A 437 -19.22 4.80 -1.34
N ALA A 438 -19.06 4.21 -0.15
CA ALA A 438 -19.08 4.94 1.11
C ALA A 438 -17.92 5.94 1.21
N VAL A 439 -16.68 5.49 0.97
CA VAL A 439 -15.49 6.35 0.93
C VAL A 439 -15.65 7.46 -0.10
N LYS A 440 -16.10 7.13 -1.33
CA LYS A 440 -16.30 8.15 -2.37
C LYS A 440 -17.29 9.24 -1.96
N ARG A 441 -18.36 8.88 -1.23
CA ARG A 441 -19.32 9.87 -0.70
C ARG A 441 -18.67 10.76 0.35
N ILE A 442 -17.91 10.17 1.28
CA ILE A 442 -17.16 10.92 2.31
C ILE A 442 -16.17 11.87 1.64
N CYS A 443 -15.29 11.38 0.77
CA CYS A 443 -14.31 12.24 0.08
C CYS A 443 -14.97 13.36 -0.72
N LYS A 444 -16.14 13.12 -1.33
CA LYS A 444 -16.89 14.18 -2.03
C LYS A 444 -17.45 15.22 -1.04
N LYS A 445 -18.02 14.80 0.09
CA LYS A 445 -18.59 15.69 1.13
C LYS A 445 -17.50 16.53 1.78
N GLU A 446 -16.40 15.88 2.17
CA GLU A 446 -15.24 16.48 2.86
C GLU A 446 -14.25 17.14 1.90
N ARG A 447 -14.53 17.16 0.58
CA ARG A 447 -13.67 17.73 -0.48
C ARG A 447 -12.23 17.17 -0.50
N ILE A 448 -12.07 15.89 -0.17
CA ILE A 448 -10.76 15.22 -0.13
C ILE A 448 -10.36 14.80 -1.55
N PRO A 449 -9.22 15.29 -2.08
CA PRO A 449 -8.79 15.00 -3.44
C PRO A 449 -8.17 13.60 -3.53
N THR A 450 -8.96 12.59 -3.90
CA THR A 450 -8.44 11.23 -4.14
C THR A 450 -9.34 10.43 -5.07
N SER A 451 -8.73 9.45 -5.74
CA SER A 451 -9.44 8.44 -6.56
C SER A 451 -9.25 7.01 -6.03
N HIS A 452 -8.53 6.83 -4.92
CA HIS A 452 -8.19 5.53 -4.34
C HIS A 452 -9.26 5.05 -3.35
N PHE A 453 -10.50 4.84 -3.77
CA PHE A 453 -11.58 4.59 -2.79
C PHE A 453 -11.50 3.23 -2.07
N VAL A 454 -11.15 2.14 -2.78
CA VAL A 454 -11.06 0.79 -2.17
C VAL A 454 -9.84 0.64 -1.26
N HIS A 455 -8.75 1.34 -1.61
CA HIS A 455 -7.45 1.19 -0.95
C HIS A 455 -7.03 2.46 -0.21
N ILE A 456 -7.97 3.37 0.09
CA ILE A 456 -7.66 4.69 0.63
C ILE A 456 -6.79 4.57 1.87
N GLY A 457 -7.17 3.70 2.82
CA GLY A 457 -6.42 3.54 4.06
C GLY A 457 -4.99 3.04 3.83
N ARG A 458 -4.78 2.07 2.93
CA ARG A 458 -3.42 1.61 2.58
C ARG A 458 -2.57 2.74 2.02
N VAL A 459 -3.14 3.52 1.09
CA VAL A 459 -2.42 4.61 0.42
C VAL A 459 -2.07 5.70 1.43
N LEU A 460 -3.08 6.25 2.11
CA LEU A 460 -2.87 7.32 3.10
C LEU A 460 -1.99 6.84 4.25
N GLY A 461 -2.20 5.62 4.72
CA GLY A 461 -1.39 5.00 5.76
C GLY A 461 0.08 4.87 5.38
N SER A 462 0.41 4.68 4.09
CA SER A 462 1.80 4.64 3.63
C SER A 462 2.45 6.02 3.67
N TYR A 463 1.73 7.04 3.18
CA TYR A 463 2.18 8.44 3.28
C TYR A 463 2.30 8.91 4.73
N GLU A 464 1.39 8.48 5.62
CA GLU A 464 1.49 8.74 7.06
C GLU A 464 2.81 8.19 7.63
N CYS A 465 3.25 7.00 7.21
CA CYS A 465 4.53 6.43 7.65
C CYS A 465 5.72 7.24 7.11
N GLU A 466 5.69 7.64 5.84
CA GLU A 466 6.75 8.43 5.23
C GLU A 466 6.89 9.81 5.90
N LEU A 467 5.77 10.47 6.23
CA LEU A 467 5.76 11.74 6.96
C LEU A 467 6.21 11.60 8.42
N ASN A 468 6.00 10.43 9.02
CA ASN A 468 6.51 10.09 10.36
C ASN A 468 7.98 9.63 10.33
N GLU A 469 8.63 9.63 9.15
CA GLU A 469 10.01 9.17 8.96
C GLU A 469 10.24 7.70 9.37
N ASP A 470 9.20 6.86 9.27
CA ASP A 470 9.33 5.43 9.54
C ASP A 470 10.29 4.78 8.52
N LEU A 471 11.06 3.77 8.97
CA LEU A 471 12.01 3.07 8.13
C LEU A 471 11.32 2.40 6.93
N ARG A 472 11.86 2.61 5.73
CA ARG A 472 11.30 2.05 4.48
C ARG A 472 11.15 0.53 4.52
N GLU A 473 12.09 -0.18 5.15
CA GLU A 473 12.03 -1.63 5.35
C GLU A 473 10.85 -2.03 6.25
N ASP A 474 10.63 -1.31 7.34
CA ASP A 474 9.49 -1.52 8.23
C ASP A 474 8.14 -1.24 7.54
N ILE A 475 8.07 -0.19 6.73
CA ILE A 475 6.89 0.09 5.88
C ILE A 475 6.65 -1.08 4.92
N SER A 476 7.70 -1.55 4.26
CA SER A 476 7.66 -2.71 3.36
C SER A 476 7.13 -3.96 4.07
N ASN A 477 7.70 -4.26 5.24
CA ASN A 477 7.37 -5.40 6.08
C ASN A 477 5.92 -5.34 6.57
N LEU A 478 5.48 -4.20 7.11
CA LEU A 478 4.11 -4.00 7.59
C LEU A 478 3.10 -4.19 6.46
N GLY A 479 3.35 -3.61 5.29
CA GLY A 479 2.46 -3.71 4.13
C GLY A 479 2.58 -5.00 3.31
N ASN A 480 3.46 -5.92 3.68
CA ASN A 480 3.76 -7.16 2.95
C ASN A 480 4.25 -6.93 1.52
N TRP A 481 5.07 -5.89 1.29
CA TRP A 481 5.73 -5.64 0.01
C TRP A 481 7.08 -6.37 -0.06
N GLY A 482 7.36 -7.02 -1.19
CA GLY A 482 8.70 -7.55 -1.47
C GLY A 482 9.14 -8.75 -0.62
N LEU A 483 8.20 -9.62 -0.21
CA LEU A 483 8.50 -10.76 0.66
C LEU A 483 9.59 -11.68 0.09
N ASN A 484 10.58 -12.01 0.93
CA ASN A 484 11.63 -12.98 0.61
C ASN A 484 11.49 -14.29 1.43
N VAL A 485 12.32 -15.29 1.13
CA VAL A 485 12.28 -16.60 1.80
C VAL A 485 12.60 -16.49 3.31
N GLN A 486 13.49 -15.58 3.70
CA GLN A 486 13.86 -15.37 5.10
C GLN A 486 12.69 -14.80 5.91
N GLU A 487 12.02 -13.77 5.40
CA GLU A 487 10.85 -13.15 6.01
C GLU A 487 9.67 -14.12 6.14
N THR A 488 9.56 -15.07 5.21
CA THR A 488 8.45 -16.04 5.20
C THR A 488 8.69 -17.22 6.15
N ARG A 489 9.95 -17.62 6.37
CA ARG A 489 10.32 -18.81 7.16
C ARG A 489 10.91 -18.51 8.55
N TYR A 490 11.66 -17.43 8.72
CA TYR A 490 12.53 -17.21 9.89
C TYR A 490 12.32 -15.87 10.62
N SER A 491 11.39 -15.02 10.17
CA SER A 491 11.06 -13.76 10.86
C SER A 491 9.93 -13.96 11.88
N THR A 492 9.93 -13.17 12.97
CA THR A 492 8.78 -13.03 13.89
C THR A 492 7.57 -12.39 13.19
N LYS A 493 7.77 -11.80 12.01
CA LYS A 493 6.74 -11.16 11.18
C LYS A 493 6.02 -10.02 11.90
N ILE A 494 6.64 -9.39 12.88
CA ILE A 494 6.06 -8.29 13.67
C ILE A 494 7.08 -7.13 13.72
N PRO A 495 7.01 -6.16 12.79
CA PRO A 495 7.92 -5.00 12.79
C PRO A 495 7.52 -4.04 13.92
N MET A 496 8.09 -4.24 15.10
CA MET A 496 7.68 -3.56 16.34
C MET A 496 7.86 -2.03 16.30
N GLY A 497 8.89 -1.54 15.59
CA GLY A 497 9.17 -0.10 15.46
C GLY A 497 7.99 0.65 14.86
N ILE A 498 7.64 0.31 13.62
CA ILE A 498 6.48 0.89 12.93
C ILE A 498 5.15 0.54 13.58
N ILE A 499 4.96 -0.64 14.19
CA ILE A 499 3.71 -0.96 14.91
C ILE A 499 3.48 0.03 16.07
N ARG A 500 4.53 0.38 16.82
CA ARG A 500 4.45 1.38 17.90
C ARG A 500 4.21 2.79 17.33
N SER A 501 4.95 3.19 16.29
CA SER A 501 4.73 4.46 15.57
C SER A 501 3.28 4.62 15.10
N LYS A 502 2.73 3.62 14.41
CA LYS A 502 1.35 3.60 13.90
C LYS A 502 0.30 3.62 15.01
N ALA A 503 0.63 3.07 16.18
CA ALA A 503 -0.21 3.13 17.37
C ALA A 503 -0.05 4.45 18.15
N ARG A 504 0.76 5.41 17.68
CA ARG A 504 1.11 6.65 18.38
C ARG A 504 1.73 6.39 19.77
N LEU A 505 2.53 5.33 19.85
CA LEU A 505 3.23 4.93 21.06
C LEU A 505 4.72 5.17 20.91
N SER A 506 5.39 5.45 22.04
CA SER A 506 6.84 5.55 22.06
C SER A 506 7.52 4.22 21.71
N HIS A 507 8.66 4.32 21.03
CA HIS A 507 9.54 3.18 20.76
C HIS A 507 10.16 2.60 22.04
N LYS A 508 10.28 3.41 23.11
CA LYS A 508 10.95 3.02 24.36
C LYS A 508 10.03 2.26 25.30
N VAL A 509 8.85 2.82 25.60
CA VAL A 509 7.89 2.24 26.55
C VAL A 509 6.47 2.29 25.99
N ASN A 510 5.70 1.23 26.26
CA ASN A 510 4.29 1.14 25.94
C ASN A 510 3.44 1.66 27.09
N TRP A 511 2.90 2.85 26.94
CA TRP A 511 1.99 3.46 27.89
C TRP A 511 0.70 3.89 27.18
N ASN A 512 -0.44 3.38 27.65
CA ASN A 512 -1.76 3.76 27.22
C ASN A 512 -2.65 3.82 28.46
N PRO A 513 -3.05 5.01 28.94
CA PRO A 513 -3.72 5.17 30.23
C PRO A 513 -5.07 4.45 30.28
N ARG A 514 -5.72 4.24 29.12
CA ARG A 514 -6.99 3.48 29.03
C ARG A 514 -6.86 2.00 29.43
N ILE A 515 -5.64 1.47 29.56
CA ILE A 515 -5.37 0.11 30.06
C ILE A 515 -5.33 0.07 31.60
N GLY A 516 -4.97 1.19 32.24
CA GLY A 516 -4.65 1.22 33.67
C GLY A 516 -5.84 0.94 34.60
N LEU A 517 -7.07 1.07 34.09
CA LEU A 517 -8.29 0.75 34.80
C LEU A 517 -8.96 -0.51 34.21
N SER A 518 -9.17 -1.52 35.06
CA SER A 518 -9.82 -2.78 34.66
C SER A 518 -11.35 -2.65 34.79
N PRO A 519 -12.14 -2.93 33.74
CA PRO A 519 -13.59 -2.87 33.85
C PRO A 519 -14.19 -3.95 34.76
N PRO A 520 -15.31 -3.68 35.45
CA PRO A 520 -16.09 -4.67 36.16
C PRO A 520 -16.46 -5.89 35.28
N LYS A 521 -16.41 -7.09 35.87
CA LYS A 521 -16.73 -8.35 35.17
C LYS A 521 -18.15 -8.38 34.60
N VAL A 522 -19.12 -7.79 35.32
CA VAL A 522 -20.51 -7.68 34.85
C VAL A 522 -20.63 -6.93 33.52
N LEU A 523 -19.83 -5.89 33.32
CA LEU A 523 -19.82 -5.13 32.06
C LEU A 523 -19.17 -5.94 30.94
N THR A 524 -18.03 -6.57 31.20
CA THR A 524 -17.28 -7.33 30.19
C THR A 524 -18.02 -8.59 29.74
N ASP A 525 -18.64 -9.32 30.68
CA ASP A 525 -19.50 -10.48 30.37
C ASP A 525 -20.73 -10.07 29.53
N SER A 526 -21.21 -8.84 29.70
CA SER A 526 -22.38 -8.32 28.96
C SER A 526 -22.05 -7.97 27.50
N VAL A 527 -20.78 -7.69 27.14
CA VAL A 527 -20.40 -7.33 25.76
C VAL A 527 -20.64 -8.49 24.79
N PHE A 528 -20.24 -9.70 25.18
CA PHE A 528 -20.41 -10.93 24.41
C PHE A 528 -21.02 -12.04 25.29
N PRO A 529 -22.34 -12.03 25.52
CA PRO A 529 -22.99 -12.95 26.48
C PRO A 529 -22.78 -14.44 26.20
N TRP A 530 -22.56 -14.81 24.93
CA TRP A 530 -22.29 -16.18 24.48
C TRP A 530 -20.88 -16.68 24.83
N LEU A 531 -19.93 -15.78 25.15
CA LEU A 531 -18.50 -16.10 25.25
C LEU A 531 -18.19 -17.06 26.41
N GLY A 532 -18.85 -16.88 27.55
CA GLY A 532 -18.64 -17.73 28.72
C GLY A 532 -19.01 -19.19 28.45
N ALA A 533 -20.19 -19.40 27.86
CA ALA A 533 -20.69 -20.73 27.49
C ALA A 533 -19.81 -21.40 26.42
N ALA A 534 -19.41 -20.65 25.38
CA ALA A 534 -18.54 -21.14 24.33
C ALA A 534 -17.17 -21.62 24.86
N ARG A 535 -16.57 -20.86 25.78
CA ARG A 535 -15.30 -21.24 26.41
C ARG A 535 -15.44 -22.48 27.30
N ALA A 536 -16.48 -22.51 28.14
CA ALA A 536 -16.73 -23.65 29.02
C ALA A 536 -16.92 -24.95 28.21
N LYS A 537 -17.69 -24.89 27.12
CA LYS A 537 -17.88 -26.03 26.20
C LYS A 537 -16.55 -26.51 25.61
N LEU A 538 -15.76 -25.59 25.05
CA LEU A 538 -14.46 -25.91 24.45
C LEU A 538 -13.46 -26.53 25.45
N ASP A 539 -13.49 -26.09 26.72
CA ASP A 539 -12.63 -26.64 27.78
C ASP A 539 -13.09 -28.04 28.22
N MET A 540 -14.39 -28.34 28.19
CA MET A 540 -14.93 -29.68 28.46
C MET A 540 -14.62 -30.68 27.33
N ASP A 541 -14.78 -30.26 26.08
CA ASP A 541 -14.54 -31.09 24.88
C ASP A 541 -13.03 -31.33 24.64
N GLY A 542 -12.17 -30.44 25.16
CA GLY A 542 -10.72 -30.47 25.03
C GLY A 542 -9.97 -31.57 25.82
N LYS A 543 -10.67 -32.59 26.34
CA LYS A 543 -10.07 -33.79 26.95
C LYS A 543 -9.55 -34.82 25.93
N GLY A 544 -9.75 -34.57 24.62
CA GLY A 544 -9.17 -35.35 23.51
C GLY A 544 -7.88 -34.76 22.93
N ASN A 545 -7.16 -35.56 22.13
CA ASN A 545 -5.79 -35.31 21.64
C ASN A 545 -5.60 -34.13 20.65
N GLU A 546 -6.67 -33.45 20.19
CA GLU A 546 -6.56 -32.28 19.31
C GLU A 546 -6.82 -30.98 20.09
N MET A 547 -5.73 -30.28 20.43
CA MET A 547 -5.82 -28.94 20.98
C MET A 547 -6.44 -28.01 19.92
N LYS A 548 -7.70 -27.60 20.08
CA LYS A 548 -8.41 -26.66 19.18
C LYS A 548 -7.85 -25.22 19.32
N VAL A 549 -6.57 -25.04 18.98
CA VAL A 549 -5.77 -23.83 19.24
C VAL A 549 -6.40 -22.58 18.60
N THR A 550 -6.86 -22.66 17.36
CA THR A 550 -7.46 -21.52 16.65
C THR A 550 -8.69 -20.99 17.39
N ALA A 551 -9.60 -21.89 17.81
CA ALA A 551 -10.77 -21.52 18.59
C ALA A 551 -10.39 -20.89 19.94
N ARG A 552 -9.42 -21.48 20.66
CA ARG A 552 -8.92 -20.92 21.93
C ARG A 552 -8.34 -19.50 21.74
N CYS A 553 -7.52 -19.30 20.71
CA CYS A 553 -6.94 -18.00 20.38
C CYS A 553 -8.00 -16.96 20.02
N PHE A 554 -9.01 -17.36 19.25
CA PHE A 554 -10.13 -16.48 18.91
C PHE A 554 -10.96 -16.11 20.14
N LEU A 555 -11.33 -17.07 20.99
CA LEU A 555 -12.11 -16.79 22.21
C LEU A 555 -11.32 -15.95 23.23
N LEU A 556 -9.99 -16.09 23.29
CA LEU A 556 -9.13 -15.20 24.07
C LEU A 556 -9.13 -13.76 23.51
N LEU A 557 -9.05 -13.62 22.18
CA LEU A 557 -9.20 -12.32 21.53
C LEU A 557 -10.57 -11.69 21.87
N MET A 558 -11.66 -12.46 21.81
CA MET A 558 -13.00 -11.96 22.13
C MET A 558 -13.13 -11.51 23.59
N LYS A 559 -12.49 -12.21 24.52
CA LYS A 559 -12.41 -11.80 25.93
C LYS A 559 -11.74 -10.44 26.08
N ASP A 560 -10.56 -10.28 25.48
CA ASP A 560 -9.83 -9.02 25.58
C ASP A 560 -10.54 -7.88 24.83
N LEU A 561 -11.23 -8.18 23.72
CA LEU A 561 -12.07 -7.21 23.02
C LEU A 561 -13.23 -6.73 23.89
N ALA A 562 -13.81 -7.57 24.76
CA ALA A 562 -14.84 -7.14 25.70
C ALA A 562 -14.32 -6.08 26.67
N GLU A 563 -13.13 -6.31 27.24
CA GLU A 563 -12.45 -5.33 28.10
C GLU A 563 -12.15 -4.03 27.34
N ILE A 564 -11.58 -4.14 26.13
CA ILE A 564 -11.24 -3.00 25.27
C ILE A 564 -12.49 -2.20 24.88
N VAL A 565 -13.62 -2.85 24.60
CA VAL A 565 -14.87 -2.16 24.25
C VAL A 565 -15.34 -1.26 25.40
N ILE A 566 -15.30 -1.75 26.64
CA ILE A 566 -15.72 -0.94 27.80
C ILE A 566 -14.72 0.18 28.07
N GLN A 567 -13.42 -0.10 28.01
CA GLN A 567 -12.36 0.91 28.17
C GLN A 567 -12.43 2.01 27.09
N ASP A 568 -12.51 1.62 25.82
CA ASP A 568 -12.53 2.57 24.70
C ASP A 568 -13.88 3.32 24.64
N ALA A 569 -14.99 2.72 25.07
CA ALA A 569 -16.28 3.42 25.19
C ALA A 569 -16.21 4.52 26.26
N ALA A 570 -15.66 4.21 27.43
CA ALA A 570 -15.50 5.19 28.50
C ALA A 570 -14.51 6.31 28.10
N ALA A 571 -13.38 5.95 27.49
CA ALA A 571 -12.43 6.94 26.99
C ALA A 571 -13.03 7.84 25.90
N LEU A 572 -13.82 7.29 24.95
CA LEU A 572 -14.56 8.09 23.98
C LEU A 572 -15.53 9.06 24.65
N ALA A 573 -16.25 8.60 25.68
CA ALA A 573 -17.19 9.45 26.41
C ALA A 573 -16.50 10.61 27.14
N VAL A 574 -15.27 10.41 27.61
CA VAL A 574 -14.46 11.43 28.30
C VAL A 574 -13.81 12.40 27.30
N GLU A 575 -13.10 11.87 26.31
CA GLU A 575 -12.30 12.66 25.37
C GLU A 575 -13.13 13.30 24.25
N PHE A 576 -14.24 12.65 23.86
CA PHE A 576 -15.11 13.05 22.74
C PHE A 576 -16.60 12.91 23.11
N PRO A 577 -17.13 13.68 24.09
CA PRO A 577 -18.48 13.50 24.60
C PRO A 577 -19.58 13.57 23.52
N GLU A 578 -19.38 14.33 22.45
CA GLU A 578 -20.31 14.44 21.32
C GLU A 578 -20.52 13.10 20.59
N ARG A 579 -19.55 12.18 20.68
CA ARG A 579 -19.65 10.85 20.08
C ARG A 579 -20.62 9.93 20.81
N MET A 580 -21.02 10.26 22.04
CA MET A 580 -22.02 9.50 22.81
C MET A 580 -23.42 9.57 22.20
N ALA A 581 -23.67 10.53 21.29
CA ALA A 581 -24.89 10.56 20.49
C ALA A 581 -25.01 9.37 19.51
N HIS A 582 -23.93 8.62 19.29
CA HIS A 582 -23.92 7.48 18.38
C HIS A 582 -24.90 6.37 18.79
N PRO A 583 -25.72 5.82 17.87
CA PRO A 583 -26.75 4.84 18.22
C PRO A 583 -26.27 3.54 18.90
N MET A 584 -24.97 3.20 18.82
CA MET A 584 -24.44 2.03 19.56
C MET A 584 -24.45 2.25 21.08
N PHE A 585 -24.34 3.49 21.55
CA PHE A 585 -24.40 3.84 22.97
C PHE A 585 -25.82 3.75 23.54
N GLN A 586 -26.82 3.48 22.69
CA GLN A 586 -28.18 3.14 23.14
C GLN A 586 -28.30 1.68 23.61
N SER A 587 -27.23 0.89 23.51
CA SER A 587 -27.15 -0.44 24.10
C SER A 587 -27.34 -0.39 25.63
N PRO A 588 -28.08 -1.32 26.25
CA PRO A 588 -28.30 -1.34 27.70
C PRO A 588 -27.01 -1.28 28.53
N ILE A 589 -25.93 -1.89 28.05
CA ILE A 589 -24.62 -1.93 28.74
C ILE A 589 -24.11 -0.52 29.04
N PHE A 590 -24.22 0.41 28.08
CA PHE A 590 -23.70 1.78 28.24
C PHE A 590 -24.65 2.71 29.01
N ARG A 591 -25.87 2.25 29.29
CA ARG A 591 -26.87 2.96 30.09
C ARG A 591 -26.99 2.40 31.51
N SER A 592 -26.25 1.33 31.82
CA SER A 592 -26.28 0.70 33.14
C SER A 592 -25.56 1.56 34.18
N ILE A 593 -25.92 1.38 35.45
CA ILE A 593 -25.31 2.13 36.56
C ILE A 593 -23.82 1.78 36.66
N GLU A 594 -23.48 0.51 36.46
CA GLU A 594 -22.11 0.01 36.52
C GLU A 594 -21.22 0.67 35.46
N PHE A 595 -21.74 0.94 34.25
CA PHE A 595 -20.98 1.66 33.24
C PHE A 595 -20.82 3.14 33.57
N GLN A 596 -21.83 3.78 34.17
CA GLN A 596 -21.74 5.18 34.59
C GLN A 596 -20.71 5.37 35.72
N GLU A 597 -20.67 4.44 36.69
CA GLU A 597 -19.65 4.39 37.74
C GLU A 597 -18.26 4.21 37.13
N TYR A 598 -18.10 3.21 36.24
CA TYR A 598 -16.83 2.98 35.56
C TYR A 598 -16.39 4.16 34.69
N LEU A 599 -17.33 4.85 34.04
CA LEU A 599 -17.07 6.06 33.27
C LEU A 599 -16.52 7.19 34.17
N HIS A 600 -17.11 7.36 35.36
CA HIS A 600 -16.61 8.31 36.34
C HIS A 600 -15.18 7.97 36.79
N GLU A 601 -14.92 6.71 37.13
CA GLU A 601 -13.59 6.24 37.48
C GLU A 601 -12.57 6.42 36.35
N MET A 602 -12.96 6.08 35.10
CA MET A 602 -12.11 6.27 33.93
C MET A 602 -11.78 7.75 33.73
N LYS A 603 -12.74 8.66 33.90
CA LYS A 603 -12.50 10.10 33.81
C LYS A 603 -11.43 10.55 34.81
N VAL A 604 -11.62 10.21 36.09
CA VAL A 604 -10.66 10.53 37.15
C VAL A 604 -9.30 9.90 36.86
N HIS A 605 -9.27 8.65 36.38
CA HIS A 605 -8.05 7.94 36.03
C HIS A 605 -7.29 8.61 34.88
N LEU A 606 -7.97 9.01 33.80
CA LEU A 606 -7.33 9.68 32.67
C LEU A 606 -6.77 11.06 33.05
N GLU A 607 -7.48 11.80 33.92
CA GLU A 607 -7.04 13.11 34.41
C GLU A 607 -5.84 13.03 35.36
N THR A 608 -5.70 11.94 36.12
CA THR A 608 -4.66 11.77 37.15
C THR A 608 -3.46 10.94 36.71
N SER A 609 -3.59 10.15 35.63
CA SER A 609 -2.54 9.27 35.14
C SER A 609 -1.35 10.07 34.60
N LYS A 610 -0.20 9.99 35.29
CA LYS A 610 1.05 10.57 34.82
C LYS A 610 1.73 9.69 33.79
N SER A 611 2.20 10.29 32.69
CA SER A 611 3.02 9.59 31.72
C SER A 611 4.40 9.28 32.33
N PRO A 612 4.97 8.08 32.11
CA PRO A 612 6.35 7.78 32.50
C PRO A 612 7.38 8.75 31.90
N PHE A 613 7.03 9.42 30.79
CA PHE A 613 7.87 10.46 30.19
C PHE A 613 7.87 11.76 31.01
N ASP A 614 6.73 12.12 31.61
CA ASP A 614 6.59 13.34 32.41
C ASP A 614 7.40 13.23 33.70
N SER A 615 7.40 12.05 34.34
CA SER A 615 8.23 11.79 35.52
C SER A 615 9.73 11.91 35.23
N SER A 616 10.16 11.52 34.02
CA SER A 616 11.56 11.70 33.61
C SER A 616 11.92 13.17 33.38
N LEU A 617 10.99 13.98 32.88
CA LEU A 617 11.21 15.42 32.73
C LEU A 617 11.24 16.12 34.10
N GLU A 618 10.31 15.79 35.00
CA GLU A 618 10.26 16.30 36.37
C GLU A 618 11.58 16.02 37.14
N GLN A 619 12.22 14.87 36.91
CA GLN A 619 13.52 14.53 37.52
C GLN A 619 14.69 15.37 36.98
N ILE A 620 14.63 15.83 35.73
CA ILE A 620 15.72 16.60 35.09
C ILE A 620 15.58 18.11 35.37
N LEU A 621 14.35 18.59 35.64
CA LEU A 621 14.05 20.01 35.88
C LEU A 621 14.90 20.65 36.99
N PRO A 622 15.14 20.03 38.17
CA PRO A 622 16.00 20.63 39.20
C PRO A 622 17.42 20.88 38.71
N GLY A 623 17.99 19.97 37.91
CA GLY A 623 19.33 20.12 37.34
C GLY A 623 19.40 21.22 36.28
N VAL A 624 18.35 21.36 35.47
CA VAL A 624 18.22 22.44 34.48
C VAL A 624 18.07 23.80 35.18
N ASN A 625 17.21 23.90 36.19
CA ASN A 625 17.05 25.10 37.00
C ASN A 625 18.34 25.49 37.72
N GLY A 626 19.09 24.52 38.24
CA GLY A 626 20.41 24.75 38.83
C GLY A 626 21.39 25.38 37.84
N ARG A 627 21.41 24.90 36.59
CA ARG A 627 22.25 25.47 35.52
C ARG A 627 21.81 26.87 35.10
N LEU A 628 20.50 27.09 34.94
CA LEU A 628 19.95 28.42 34.58
C LEU A 628 20.23 29.44 35.67
N ASN A 629 20.04 29.07 36.94
CA ASN A 629 20.37 29.94 38.08
C ASN A 629 21.87 30.24 38.12
N GLY A 630 22.74 29.24 37.91
CA GLY A 630 24.18 29.45 37.80
C GLY A 630 24.57 30.41 36.67
N GLN A 631 23.94 30.30 35.50
CA GLN A 631 24.13 31.24 34.39
C GLN A 631 23.63 32.65 34.74
N GLN A 632 22.50 32.77 35.42
CA GLN A 632 21.97 34.06 35.86
C GLN A 632 22.91 34.75 36.87
N THR A 633 23.52 33.99 37.78
CA THR A 633 24.55 34.49 38.70
C THR A 633 25.81 34.91 37.95
N GLN A 634 26.28 34.14 36.97
CA GLN A 634 27.42 34.54 36.15
C GLN A 634 27.14 35.82 35.36
N LEU A 635 25.93 35.98 34.82
CA LEU A 635 25.53 37.19 34.10
C LEU A 635 25.45 38.42 35.01
N SER A 636 24.98 38.27 36.25
CA SER A 636 24.95 39.37 37.22
C SER A 636 26.36 39.76 37.66
N GLU A 637 27.26 38.80 37.84
CA GLU A 637 28.68 39.06 38.12
C GLU A 637 29.34 39.82 36.96
N ILE A 638 29.15 39.39 35.72
CA ILE A 638 29.66 40.08 34.53
C ILE A 638 29.14 41.51 34.45
N ARG A 639 27.84 41.72 34.72
CA ARG A 639 27.24 43.06 34.75
C ARG A 639 27.90 43.95 35.81
N SER A 640 28.12 43.41 37.00
CA SER A 640 28.79 44.15 38.09
C SER A 640 30.24 44.52 37.76
N VAL A 641 30.95 43.67 37.02
CA VAL A 641 32.31 43.95 36.52
C VAL A 641 32.25 45.03 35.43
N GLY A 642 31.26 44.97 34.53
CA GLY A 642 31.00 46.01 33.54
C GLY A 642 30.75 47.38 34.16
N GLU A 643 29.92 47.44 35.20
CA GLU A 643 29.63 48.68 35.95
C GLU A 643 30.89 49.24 36.64
N ARG A 644 31.70 48.38 37.27
CA ARG A 644 32.99 48.77 37.86
C ARG A 644 33.97 49.32 36.81
N ASN A 645 34.10 48.65 35.67
CA ASN A 645 34.96 49.08 34.58
C ASN A 645 34.49 50.41 33.98
N SER A 646 33.18 50.61 33.82
CA SER A 646 32.60 51.87 33.35
C SER A 646 32.87 53.03 34.31
N SER A 647 32.74 52.80 35.62
CA SER A 647 33.11 53.77 36.65
C SER A 647 34.60 54.13 36.59
N MET A 648 35.47 53.13 36.44
CA MET A 648 36.91 53.33 36.34
C MET A 648 37.30 54.12 35.08
N LEU A 649 36.71 53.80 33.93
CA LEU A 649 36.90 54.56 32.68
C LEU A 649 36.47 56.03 32.84
N THR A 650 35.36 56.28 33.53
CA THR A 650 34.87 57.64 33.79
C THR A 650 35.86 58.44 34.63
N LYS A 651 36.44 57.82 35.67
CA LYS A 651 37.49 58.44 36.51
C LYS A 651 38.76 58.73 35.71
N LEU A 652 39.27 57.75 34.97
CA LEU A 652 40.47 57.92 34.13
C LEU A 652 40.28 59.01 33.07
N THR A 653 39.07 59.11 32.49
CA THR A 653 38.74 60.18 31.53
C THR A 653 38.73 61.55 32.19
N ALA A 654 38.21 61.66 33.42
CA ALA A 654 38.22 62.90 34.18
C ALA A 654 39.64 63.35 34.57
N GLU A 655 40.47 62.40 35.03
CA GLU A 655 41.88 62.64 35.36
C GLU A 655 42.69 63.07 34.12
N SER A 656 42.47 62.40 32.98
CA SER A 656 43.09 62.77 31.70
C SER A 656 42.69 64.18 31.25
N LYS A 657 41.41 64.54 31.37
CA LYS A 657 40.95 65.91 31.07
C LYS A 657 41.62 66.95 31.97
N GLN A 658 41.72 66.69 33.27
CA GLN A 658 42.41 67.59 34.21
C GLN A 658 43.90 67.75 33.87
N ALA A 659 44.58 66.67 33.50
CA ALA A 659 45.98 66.71 33.09
C ALA A 659 46.18 67.57 31.83
N VAL A 660 45.32 67.39 30.81
CA VAL A 660 45.35 68.21 29.58
C VAL A 660 45.09 69.69 29.88
N THR A 661 44.12 70.00 30.74
CA THR A 661 43.85 71.40 31.13
C THR A 661 45.05 72.02 31.87
N LYS A 662 45.71 71.25 32.73
CA LYS A 662 46.91 71.71 33.46
C LYS A 662 48.08 71.97 32.51
N ASP A 663 48.30 71.11 31.51
CA ASP A 663 49.31 71.31 30.48
C ASP A 663 49.01 72.51 29.58
N MET A 664 47.74 72.72 29.20
CA MET A 664 47.32 73.91 28.44
C MET A 664 47.57 75.20 29.22
N LEU A 665 47.20 75.24 30.51
CA LEU A 665 47.46 76.39 31.37
C LEU A 665 48.96 76.62 31.55
N SER A 666 49.76 75.56 31.75
CA SER A 666 51.22 75.68 31.85
C SER A 666 51.83 76.25 30.56
N ASN A 667 51.34 75.83 29.39
CA ASN A 667 51.78 76.36 28.09
C ASN A 667 51.34 77.82 27.87
N GLU A 668 50.13 78.20 28.28
CA GLU A 668 49.69 79.61 28.21
C GLU A 668 50.44 80.51 29.18
N PHE A 669 50.69 80.07 30.42
CA PHE A 669 51.52 80.80 31.37
C PHE A 669 52.98 80.93 30.88
N GLY A 670 53.49 79.91 30.20
CA GLY A 670 54.79 79.97 29.51
C GLY A 670 54.82 81.03 28.40
N ARG A 671 53.77 81.11 27.58
CA ARG A 671 53.62 82.15 26.54
C ARG A 671 53.43 83.54 27.14
N PHE A 672 52.66 83.66 28.23
CA PHE A 672 52.45 84.94 28.91
C PHE A 672 53.74 85.48 29.55
N ARG A 673 54.57 84.60 30.13
CA ARG A 673 55.92 84.98 30.61
C ARG A 673 56.85 85.41 29.46
N ALA A 674 56.76 84.78 28.30
CA ALA A 674 57.57 85.16 27.13
C ALA A 674 57.17 86.55 26.58
N SER A 675 55.90 86.96 26.70
CA SER A 675 55.42 88.28 26.25
C SER A 675 55.78 89.44 27.20
N PHE A 676 56.20 89.15 28.44
CA PHE A 676 56.62 90.17 29.43
C PHE A 676 58.13 90.15 29.71
N GLY A 677 58.89 89.38 28.94
CA GLY A 677 60.35 89.38 28.93
C GLY A 677 60.90 89.98 27.65
N ALA A 678 60.57 91.24 27.36
CA ALA A 678 61.26 92.13 26.41
C ALA A 678 61.10 93.58 26.89
#